data_AF-A0A7Y5LA20-F1
#
_entry.id   AF-A0A7Y5LA20-F1
#
_cell.length_a   1.000
_cell.length_b   1.000
_cell.length_c   1.000
_cell.angle_alpha   90.00
_cell.angle_beta   90.00
_cell.angle_gamma   90.00
#
_symmetry.space_group_name_H-M   'P 1'
#
loop_
_entity.id
_entity.type
_entity.pdbx_description
1 polymer ?
#
loop_
_entity_poly.entity_id
_entity_poly.type
_entity_poly.pdbx_seq_one_letter_code
_entity_poly.pdbx_strand_id
1 'polypeptide(L)'
;MILQFSARCLRVFALLMCISQSTFAQWNQPLSPFGDERWDDRFLPPGLSNGASPLASHGIGALAAKGSEVYVGGAFTTAGGILANNIAKWDGRRWSALGSGVSGGNMTRVLAIAFHSNEVYVGGDFSSAGGIPSNNIARWNGTQWSAVGNGPGGVVNDIAVGPNGEIYVAGSLSLGHIAKWDGNAWSALGGGVSGVVFPGVAVQAIDVAVKGNEVYVCGPFARAGSVQANQIAKWNGSEWSALGGGITQTNGEWISSVEILGDNLVAGGLFYSINNVKTNCIATWDGTRWLPMGPANNDGLTGVANDGYWGVWDLAVIGNNLYAAGGFERAGGEPANNLALWNGSTWTALQSSSGRANQYLAAVAVSGSATYVASWGLLAVGDIVTNSIAKFENGAWSALGSGFDATVQDIVTSASGEVYVGGQFSIAAGVSANRIIKWDGTTWSALGSGLDGTVRALVVRGSEVFAGGNFKTAGGVAASGIAKWDGQSWSALGAGLSGNTAQVNAIAIKGNEVYAGGSFTSAGGVAANNIARWDGANWSALGAGAENGVDAGVNAIAFANSGEVYIGGTFNKAGSVNTKGIAKWNGTSWSTLGSGLSGSLQWVYALASNGEEIYVGGRFTAAGGINSNHIAKWHSATGAWAAVGAGVGDAASSVNALVLNNDGLFVGGLFAKAGALTVNHLAKWDGNEWSVFGSGLGGTTPDVLALAVFENHVYAGGLFTTAGNKPSFKFAHWQGPTTAVQEKQVHHNRPANFLLEQNYPNPFNPTTVIRYELPKPAQVQLAIYNLLGERVRTLVDAKESAGVKQVTWDGRNHRGKRVSS
;
A
#
# COMPACT_ATOMS: atom_id res chain seq x y z
N MET A 1 8.33 13.05 -43.25
CA MET A 1 9.41 13.30 -44.25
C MET A 1 10.74 13.26 -43.51
N ILE A 2 11.73 12.52 -43.99
CA ILE A 2 13.01 12.26 -43.28
C ILE A 2 14.16 12.85 -44.11
N LEU A 3 15.14 13.48 -43.44
CA LEU A 3 16.43 13.91 -44.00
C LEU A 3 17.49 13.94 -42.88
N GLN A 4 18.79 13.94 -43.23
CA GLN A 4 19.86 13.45 -42.33
C GLN A 4 21.15 14.29 -42.31
N PHE A 5 21.84 14.26 -41.15
CA PHE A 5 23.29 14.38 -40.92
C PHE A 5 24.10 15.72 -40.96
N SER A 6 25.03 15.78 -39.98
CA SER A 6 26.43 16.26 -40.06
C SER A 6 26.83 17.70 -39.65
N ALA A 7 26.91 17.89 -38.33
CA ALA A 7 28.03 18.43 -37.52
C ALA A 7 29.19 19.25 -38.17
N ARG A 8 29.63 20.34 -37.49
CA ARG A 8 30.90 20.40 -36.71
C ARG A 8 31.27 21.82 -36.20
N CYS A 9 31.55 21.89 -34.89
CA CYS A 9 32.61 22.64 -34.20
C CYS A 9 32.78 24.20 -34.25
N LEU A 10 32.38 24.84 -33.13
CA LEU A 10 33.26 25.41 -32.08
C LEU A 10 33.74 26.90 -32.07
N ARG A 11 33.82 27.42 -30.82
CA ARG A 11 34.53 28.62 -30.28
C ARG A 11 34.03 30.03 -30.68
N VAL A 12 34.18 31.11 -29.89
CA VAL A 12 34.15 31.43 -28.42
C VAL A 12 34.86 32.79 -28.23
N PHE A 13 34.29 33.75 -27.47
CA PHE A 13 34.95 34.62 -26.46
C PHE A 13 33.94 35.59 -25.78
N ALA A 14 34.36 36.28 -24.71
CA ALA A 14 33.51 37.12 -23.83
C ALA A 14 34.29 38.30 -23.19
N LEU A 15 33.58 39.25 -22.56
CA LEU A 15 33.98 40.30 -21.56
C LEU A 15 32.66 40.75 -20.85
N LEU A 16 32.49 40.97 -19.53
CA LEU A 16 33.16 41.87 -18.55
C LEU A 16 32.93 43.37 -18.88
N MET A 17 32.64 44.32 -17.95
CA MET A 17 32.67 44.47 -16.47
C MET A 17 31.48 45.41 -16.02
N CYS A 18 31.20 45.97 -14.82
CA CYS A 18 31.69 46.09 -13.42
C CYS A 18 30.52 46.72 -12.58
N ILE A 19 30.57 47.08 -11.27
CA ILE A 19 30.93 46.40 -9.99
C ILE A 19 30.30 47.20 -8.80
N SER A 20 29.71 46.54 -7.79
CA SER A 20 29.65 46.99 -6.37
C SER A 20 29.21 45.82 -5.46
N GLN A 21 29.53 45.84 -4.16
CA GLN A 21 29.43 44.66 -3.27
C GLN A 21 29.04 44.98 -1.83
N SER A 22 28.20 44.15 -1.22
CA SER A 22 28.36 43.70 0.17
C SER A 22 27.73 42.30 0.35
N THR A 23 28.54 41.37 0.83
CA THR A 23 28.33 39.92 0.83
C THR A 23 27.08 39.42 1.56
N PHE A 24 26.26 38.63 0.85
CA PHE A 24 25.71 37.39 1.40
C PHE A 24 25.96 36.26 0.40
N ALA A 25 26.38 35.09 0.89
CA ALA A 25 26.74 33.96 0.04
C ALA A 25 25.48 33.20 -0.42
N GLN A 26 24.81 33.68 -1.47
CA GLN A 26 23.88 32.85 -2.21
C GLN A 26 24.66 31.71 -2.87
N TRP A 27 24.52 30.52 -2.30
CA TRP A 27 24.90 29.28 -2.96
C TRP A 27 24.14 29.15 -4.27
N ASN A 28 24.83 28.68 -5.32
CA ASN A 28 24.18 28.02 -6.44
C ASN A 28 23.55 26.72 -5.91
N GLN A 29 22.33 26.82 -5.38
CA GLN A 29 21.44 25.68 -5.35
C GLN A 29 21.06 25.36 -6.80
N PRO A 30 21.36 24.17 -7.34
CA PRO A 30 20.68 23.74 -8.55
C PRO A 30 19.17 23.73 -8.27
N LEU A 31 18.37 24.21 -9.21
CA LEU A 31 16.91 24.11 -9.11
C LEU A 31 16.55 22.64 -8.85
N SER A 32 15.78 22.37 -7.79
CA SER A 32 15.45 21.01 -7.41
C SER A 32 14.68 20.31 -8.54
N PRO A 33 15.15 19.16 -9.04
CA PRO A 33 14.47 18.46 -10.12
C PRO A 33 13.19 17.79 -9.58
N PHE A 34 12.09 18.54 -9.62
CA PHE A 34 10.71 18.13 -9.34
C PHE A 34 10.46 17.50 -7.95
N GLY A 35 9.80 18.26 -7.06
CA GLY A 35 9.35 17.77 -5.76
C GLY A 35 8.36 16.60 -5.85
N ASP A 36 8.13 15.94 -4.72
CA ASP A 36 7.26 14.77 -4.51
C ASP A 36 5.74 15.06 -4.60
N GLU A 37 5.37 16.17 -5.25
CA GLU A 37 4.05 16.79 -5.30
C GLU A 37 3.01 15.99 -6.11
N ARG A 38 3.43 14.93 -6.83
CA ARG A 38 2.56 14.09 -7.66
C ARG A 38 2.57 12.59 -7.31
N TRP A 39 3.05 12.24 -6.12
CA TRP A 39 2.83 10.91 -5.55
C TRP A 39 1.40 10.78 -5.01
N ASP A 40 0.74 9.67 -5.32
CA ASP A 40 -0.64 9.39 -4.95
C ASP A 40 -0.71 8.77 -3.54
N ASP A 41 -1.27 9.51 -2.57
CA ASP A 41 -1.27 9.08 -1.16
C ASP A 41 -2.36 8.07 -0.78
N ARG A 42 -3.14 7.60 -1.76
CA ARG A 42 -4.21 6.60 -1.61
C ARG A 42 -3.70 5.16 -1.53
N PHE A 43 -2.45 4.92 -1.12
CA PHE A 43 -1.79 3.60 -1.08
C PHE A 43 -1.07 3.27 0.27
N LEU A 44 -1.52 3.90 1.36
CA LEU A 44 -1.11 3.58 2.74
C LEU A 44 -1.54 2.15 3.13
N PRO A 45 -0.80 1.36 3.91
CA PRO A 45 -1.17 -0.03 4.20
C PRO A 45 -2.44 -0.18 5.04
N PRO A 46 -3.14 -1.32 4.93
CA PRO A 46 -4.32 -1.60 5.75
C PRO A 46 -3.96 -1.81 7.23
N GLY A 47 -4.41 -0.89 8.08
CA GLY A 47 -4.49 -1.08 9.54
C GLY A 47 -3.15 -1.10 10.28
N LEU A 48 -3.07 -1.98 11.29
CA LEU A 48 -1.89 -2.16 12.15
C LEU A 48 -1.09 -3.40 11.74
N SER A 49 0.19 -3.51 12.11
CA SER A 49 0.89 -4.80 12.01
C SER A 49 1.95 -5.05 13.08
N ASN A 50 2.08 -6.33 13.43
CA ASN A 50 2.99 -6.85 14.43
C ASN A 50 4.19 -7.45 13.71
N GLY A 51 5.39 -6.89 13.94
CA GLY A 51 6.59 -7.21 13.16
C GLY A 51 7.11 -8.62 13.38
N ALA A 52 6.60 -9.59 12.61
CA ALA A 52 7.08 -10.97 12.49
C ALA A 52 7.24 -11.77 13.82
N SER A 53 6.53 -11.38 14.89
CA SER A 53 6.59 -12.07 16.19
C SER A 53 5.43 -13.06 16.36
N PRO A 54 5.67 -14.39 16.40
CA PRO A 54 4.63 -15.39 16.58
C PRO A 54 4.09 -15.49 18.02
N LEU A 55 4.56 -14.64 18.95
CA LEU A 55 4.08 -14.56 20.33
C LEU A 55 3.09 -13.41 20.56
N ALA A 56 2.79 -12.59 19.55
CA ALA A 56 1.94 -11.41 19.67
C ALA A 56 0.43 -11.75 19.55
N SER A 57 -0.08 -12.58 20.47
CA SER A 57 -1.49 -13.04 20.53
C SER A 57 -2.48 -12.02 21.09
N HIS A 58 -2.09 -10.74 21.19
CA HIS A 58 -2.88 -9.67 21.78
C HIS A 58 -2.82 -8.47 20.83
N GLY A 59 -3.88 -8.24 20.05
CA GLY A 59 -3.95 -7.13 19.09
C GLY A 59 -4.25 -5.79 19.75
N ILE A 60 -5.32 -5.12 19.29
CA ILE A 60 -5.76 -3.83 19.86
C ILE A 60 -6.40 -4.07 21.22
N GLY A 61 -5.94 -3.31 22.22
CA GLY A 61 -6.51 -3.28 23.57
C GLY A 61 -7.38 -2.06 23.85
N ALA A 62 -7.21 -0.95 23.10
CA ALA A 62 -7.97 0.28 23.29
C ALA A 62 -8.26 1.00 21.96
N LEU A 63 -9.46 1.57 21.86
CA LEU A 63 -9.80 2.65 20.93
C LEU A 63 -10.34 3.84 21.72
N ALA A 64 -9.93 5.06 21.38
CA ALA A 64 -10.52 6.27 21.96
C ALA A 64 -10.56 7.38 20.93
N ALA A 65 -11.66 8.13 20.86
CA ALA A 65 -11.86 9.19 19.87
C ALA A 65 -11.91 10.58 20.51
N LYS A 66 -11.30 11.58 19.86
CA LYS A 66 -11.41 12.98 20.25
C LYS A 66 -11.57 13.86 19.00
N GLY A 67 -12.75 14.48 18.85
CA GLY A 67 -13.07 15.25 17.66
C GLY A 67 -13.06 14.36 16.42
N SER A 68 -12.27 14.72 15.40
CA SER A 68 -12.03 13.92 14.18
C SER A 68 -10.89 12.89 14.31
N GLU A 69 -10.21 12.84 15.46
CA GLU A 69 -9.01 12.00 15.64
C GLU A 69 -9.35 10.72 16.42
N VAL A 70 -8.79 9.59 16.00
CA VAL A 70 -8.95 8.29 16.67
C VAL A 70 -7.59 7.78 17.11
N TYR A 71 -7.46 7.50 18.41
CA TYR A 71 -6.28 6.95 19.04
C TYR A 71 -6.46 5.45 19.26
N VAL A 72 -5.39 4.69 19.05
CA VAL A 72 -5.43 3.23 18.99
C VAL A 72 -4.26 2.65 19.77
N GLY A 73 -4.57 1.79 20.74
CA GLY A 73 -3.62 1.17 21.66
C GLY A 73 -3.72 -0.35 21.62
N GLY A 74 -2.62 -1.06 21.82
CA GLY A 74 -2.59 -2.53 21.81
C GLY A 74 -1.18 -3.08 21.96
N ALA A 75 -0.93 -4.33 21.54
CA ALA A 75 0.41 -4.82 21.26
C ALA A 75 0.64 -4.82 19.74
N PHE A 76 1.29 -3.78 19.22
CA PHE A 76 1.57 -3.64 17.78
C PHE A 76 2.82 -2.81 17.48
N THR A 77 3.55 -3.17 16.42
CA THR A 77 4.79 -2.49 16.05
C THR A 77 4.52 -1.26 15.18
N THR A 78 3.58 -1.38 14.24
CA THR A 78 3.32 -0.36 13.22
C THR A 78 1.83 -0.07 13.06
N ALA A 79 1.52 1.17 12.67
CA ALA A 79 0.19 1.62 12.26
C ALA A 79 0.35 2.37 10.94
N GLY A 80 -0.38 2.02 9.88
CA GLY A 80 -0.17 2.67 8.58
C GLY A 80 1.26 2.54 8.03
N GLY A 81 2.01 1.54 8.49
CA GLY A 81 3.39 1.29 8.10
C GLY A 81 4.45 2.19 8.75
N ILE A 82 4.07 3.19 9.54
CA ILE A 82 5.01 3.92 10.39
C ILE A 82 5.29 3.13 11.67
N LEU A 83 6.51 3.28 12.21
CA LEU A 83 6.86 2.73 13.52
C LEU A 83 6.10 3.50 14.60
N ALA A 84 5.21 2.80 15.31
CA ALA A 84 4.27 3.41 16.24
C ALA A 84 4.42 2.88 17.67
N ASN A 85 4.89 1.64 17.84
CA ASN A 85 5.13 0.99 19.14
C ASN A 85 3.94 1.15 20.10
N ASN A 86 2.89 0.37 19.85
CA ASN A 86 1.77 0.10 20.76
C ASN A 86 0.78 1.26 20.96
N ILE A 87 1.04 2.44 20.38
CA ILE A 87 0.13 3.60 20.42
C ILE A 87 0.24 4.45 19.15
N ALA A 88 -0.90 4.70 18.49
CA ALA A 88 -0.99 5.46 17.25
C ALA A 88 -2.23 6.36 17.21
N LYS A 89 -2.22 7.35 16.32
CA LYS A 89 -3.34 8.25 16.03
C LYS A 89 -3.65 8.31 14.54
N TRP A 90 -4.93 8.16 14.20
CA TRP A 90 -5.50 8.38 12.87
C TRP A 90 -6.21 9.75 12.84
N ASP A 91 -5.88 10.59 11.86
CA ASP A 91 -6.45 11.95 11.70
C ASP A 91 -7.68 12.03 10.78
N GLY A 92 -8.20 10.87 10.36
CA GLY A 92 -9.21 10.73 9.31
C GLY A 92 -8.65 10.38 7.92
N ARG A 93 -7.33 10.55 7.69
CA ARG A 93 -6.64 10.28 6.41
C ARG A 93 -5.31 9.55 6.55
N ARG A 94 -4.58 9.75 7.65
CA ARG A 94 -3.20 9.28 7.84
C ARG A 94 -2.97 8.80 9.28
N TRP A 95 -2.06 7.85 9.41
CA TRP A 95 -1.54 7.37 10.68
C TRP A 95 -0.36 8.23 11.15
N SER A 96 -0.28 8.48 12.44
CA SER A 96 0.78 9.23 13.13
C SER A 96 1.15 8.54 14.45
N ALA A 97 2.44 8.54 14.80
CA ALA A 97 2.94 7.95 16.04
C ALA A 97 3.00 9.01 17.15
N LEU A 98 2.75 8.60 18.39
CA LEU A 98 2.96 9.45 19.56
C LEU A 98 4.43 9.34 19.97
N GLY A 99 5.30 10.15 19.38
CA GLY A 99 6.75 10.08 19.57
C GLY A 99 7.30 8.72 19.13
N SER A 100 8.02 8.04 20.02
CA SER A 100 8.52 6.67 19.81
C SER A 100 7.62 5.58 20.42
N GLY A 101 6.39 5.93 20.84
CA GLY A 101 5.42 5.02 21.45
C GLY A 101 5.76 4.56 22.87
N VAL A 102 5.25 3.39 23.28
CA VAL A 102 5.51 2.78 24.59
C VAL A 102 6.25 1.44 24.49
N SER A 103 7.08 1.13 25.49
CA SER A 103 7.99 -0.02 25.51
C SER A 103 8.23 -0.56 26.93
N GLY A 104 8.83 -1.76 27.03
CA GLY A 104 9.03 -2.46 28.30
C GLY A 104 7.73 -3.06 28.87
N GLY A 105 7.69 -3.35 30.17
CA GLY A 105 6.65 -4.22 30.73
C GLY A 105 6.87 -5.70 30.37
N ASN A 106 5.89 -6.56 30.66
CA ASN A 106 5.98 -8.01 30.40
C ASN A 106 5.43 -8.40 29.02
N MET A 107 4.28 -7.84 28.64
CA MET A 107 3.61 -8.05 27.35
C MET A 107 3.72 -6.84 26.41
N THR A 108 4.22 -5.69 26.90
CA THR A 108 4.43 -4.44 26.15
C THR A 108 3.20 -4.02 25.32
N ARG A 109 2.14 -3.56 26.00
CA ARG A 109 0.87 -3.21 25.35
C ARG A 109 0.15 -2.05 26.01
N VAL A 110 -0.63 -1.30 25.22
CA VAL A 110 -1.65 -0.37 25.72
C VAL A 110 -2.99 -1.08 25.84
N LEU A 111 -3.70 -0.82 26.95
CA LEU A 111 -5.04 -1.34 27.26
C LEU A 111 -6.06 -0.22 27.49
N ALA A 112 -5.61 0.99 27.83
CA ALA A 112 -6.47 2.12 28.16
C ALA A 112 -6.02 3.41 27.45
N ILE A 113 -6.97 4.20 26.93
CA ILE A 113 -6.70 5.54 26.39
C ILE A 113 -7.82 6.50 26.83
N ALA A 114 -7.46 7.56 27.54
CA ALA A 114 -8.41 8.57 28.00
C ALA A 114 -7.92 9.99 27.67
N PHE A 115 -8.84 10.96 27.68
CA PHE A 115 -8.52 12.35 27.39
C PHE A 115 -8.86 13.27 28.56
N HIS A 116 -7.94 14.16 28.93
CA HIS A 116 -8.26 15.33 29.72
C HIS A 116 -7.78 16.59 29.00
N SER A 117 -8.65 17.59 28.87
CA SER A 117 -8.36 18.84 28.15
C SER A 117 -7.74 18.59 26.76
N ASN A 118 -6.45 18.86 26.54
CA ASN A 118 -5.75 18.61 25.27
C ASN A 118 -4.76 17.45 25.30
N GLU A 119 -4.87 16.58 26.31
CA GLU A 119 -3.83 15.62 26.66
C GLU A 119 -4.38 14.19 26.67
N VAL A 120 -3.52 13.25 26.29
CA VAL A 120 -3.86 11.83 26.13
C VAL A 120 -3.19 11.05 27.25
N TYR A 121 -3.99 10.38 28.07
CA TYR A 121 -3.54 9.48 29.11
C TYR A 121 -3.61 8.06 28.56
N VAL A 122 -2.53 7.30 28.72
CA VAL A 122 -2.34 5.98 28.12
C VAL A 122 -1.91 5.01 29.20
N GLY A 123 -2.63 3.90 29.34
CA GLY A 123 -2.42 2.87 30.35
C GLY A 123 -2.26 1.47 29.75
N GLY A 124 -1.59 0.57 30.47
CA GLY A 124 -1.39 -0.80 29.99
C GLY A 124 -0.34 -1.57 30.80
N ASP A 125 0.42 -2.41 30.09
CA ASP A 125 1.60 -3.11 30.59
C ASP A 125 2.83 -2.58 29.82
N PHE A 126 3.52 -1.60 30.40
CA PHE A 126 4.73 -0.98 29.87
C PHE A 126 5.54 -0.29 30.97
N SER A 127 6.85 -0.09 30.76
CA SER A 127 7.73 0.60 31.72
C SER A 127 8.37 1.89 31.16
N SER A 128 8.15 2.21 29.89
CA SER A 128 8.58 3.48 29.29
C SER A 128 7.60 3.99 28.23
N ALA A 129 7.49 5.32 28.16
CA ALA A 129 6.79 6.03 27.08
C ALA A 129 7.71 7.12 26.53
N GLY A 130 7.95 7.14 25.21
CA GLY A 130 8.88 8.09 24.59
C GLY A 130 10.35 7.93 24.98
N GLY A 131 10.73 6.83 25.65
CA GLY A 131 12.05 6.67 26.29
C GLY A 131 12.13 7.26 27.72
N ILE A 132 11.07 7.89 28.22
CA ILE A 132 10.93 8.31 29.62
C ILE A 132 10.46 7.11 30.45
N PRO A 133 11.03 6.82 31.64
CA PRO A 133 10.48 5.81 32.55
C PRO A 133 9.04 6.16 32.96
N SER A 134 8.10 5.27 32.70
CA SER A 134 6.66 5.48 32.89
C SER A 134 6.01 4.16 33.26
N ASN A 135 5.67 3.98 34.54
CA ASN A 135 5.24 2.70 35.09
C ASN A 135 3.76 2.45 34.81
N ASN A 136 3.45 1.76 33.70
CA ASN A 136 2.11 1.34 33.25
C ASN A 136 1.09 2.46 32.98
N ILE A 137 1.46 3.73 33.18
CA ILE A 137 0.70 4.90 32.75
C ILE A 137 1.63 6.03 32.30
N ALA A 138 1.24 6.73 31.23
CA ALA A 138 1.93 7.91 30.70
C ALA A 138 0.93 8.94 30.16
N ARG A 139 1.39 10.19 30.04
CA ARG A 139 0.62 11.34 29.52
C ARG A 139 1.35 11.98 28.35
N TRP A 140 0.64 12.13 27.23
CA TRP A 140 1.10 12.81 26.02
C TRP A 140 0.39 14.16 25.88
N ASN A 141 1.16 15.25 25.84
CA ASN A 141 0.64 16.63 25.78
C ASN A 141 0.41 17.15 24.33
N GLY A 142 0.54 16.29 23.33
CA GLY A 142 0.53 16.65 21.91
C GLY A 142 1.91 16.58 21.22
N THR A 143 3.01 16.74 21.96
CA THR A 143 4.38 16.73 21.40
C THR A 143 5.40 15.91 22.20
N GLN A 144 5.15 15.65 23.48
CA GLN A 144 6.07 14.97 24.39
C GLN A 144 5.34 14.04 25.37
N TRP A 145 6.04 12.97 25.77
CA TRP A 145 5.62 12.06 26.82
C TRP A 145 6.06 12.55 28.20
N SER A 146 5.25 12.28 29.21
CA SER A 146 5.53 12.52 30.63
C SER A 146 4.97 11.37 31.47
N ALA A 147 5.65 11.02 32.57
CA ALA A 147 5.15 10.06 33.54
C ALA A 147 4.05 10.70 34.41
N VAL A 148 3.01 9.93 34.76
CA VAL A 148 1.98 10.37 35.73
C VAL A 148 2.44 9.94 37.12
N GLY A 149 3.27 10.76 37.76
CA GLY A 149 3.95 10.43 39.02
C GLY A 149 4.78 9.15 38.91
N ASN A 150 4.78 8.34 39.98
CA ASN A 150 5.46 7.04 40.01
C ASN A 150 4.67 5.90 39.33
N GLY A 151 3.47 6.19 38.79
CA GLY A 151 2.49 5.21 38.33
C GLY A 151 1.76 4.46 39.47
N PRO A 152 0.66 3.73 39.17
CA PRO A 152 -0.20 3.08 40.17
C PRO A 152 0.32 1.71 40.66
N GLY A 153 1.56 1.34 40.33
CA GLY A 153 2.21 0.13 40.84
C GLY A 153 1.62 -1.19 40.34
N GLY A 154 1.15 -1.24 39.09
CA GLY A 154 0.66 -2.46 38.44
C GLY A 154 0.11 -2.18 37.04
N VAL A 155 -0.38 -3.21 36.35
CA VAL A 155 -0.94 -3.09 34.98
C VAL A 155 -2.27 -2.36 35.05
N VAL A 156 -2.41 -1.30 34.24
CA VAL A 156 -3.64 -0.53 34.08
C VAL A 156 -4.48 -1.20 32.99
N ASN A 157 -5.71 -1.57 33.32
CA ASN A 157 -6.68 -2.13 32.39
C ASN A 157 -7.51 -1.00 31.74
N ASP A 158 -8.01 -0.05 32.54
CA ASP A 158 -8.77 1.13 32.08
C ASP A 158 -8.38 2.44 32.83
N ILE A 159 -8.68 3.61 32.22
CA ILE A 159 -8.52 4.97 32.76
C ILE A 159 -9.82 5.79 32.58
N ALA A 160 -10.39 6.28 33.68
CA ALA A 160 -11.41 7.33 33.67
C ALA A 160 -10.89 8.69 34.14
N VAL A 161 -11.55 9.76 33.69
CA VAL A 161 -11.17 11.15 33.98
C VAL A 161 -12.32 11.88 34.71
N GLY A 162 -12.02 12.42 35.88
CA GLY A 162 -12.93 13.23 36.68
C GLY A 162 -13.14 14.64 36.11
N PRO A 163 -14.24 15.33 36.51
CA PRO A 163 -14.61 16.64 35.99
C PRO A 163 -13.57 17.74 36.29
N ASN A 164 -12.71 17.55 37.30
CA ASN A 164 -11.66 18.49 37.66
C ASN A 164 -10.27 18.05 37.15
N GLY A 165 -10.20 17.00 36.33
CA GLY A 165 -8.95 16.43 35.80
C GLY A 165 -8.27 15.39 36.69
N GLU A 166 -8.98 14.88 37.71
CA GLU A 166 -8.48 13.74 38.49
C GLU A 166 -8.48 12.47 37.62
N ILE A 167 -7.46 11.62 37.75
CA ILE A 167 -7.36 10.40 36.95
C ILE A 167 -7.66 9.19 37.83
N TYR A 168 -8.60 8.36 37.41
CA TYR A 168 -8.96 7.11 38.07
C TYR A 168 -8.53 5.95 37.18
N VAL A 169 -7.97 4.89 37.76
CA VAL A 169 -7.45 3.75 37.00
C VAL A 169 -7.85 2.42 37.60
N ALA A 170 -8.39 1.54 36.77
CA ALA A 170 -8.71 0.15 37.08
C ALA A 170 -7.54 -0.76 36.68
N GLY A 171 -7.29 -1.84 37.42
CA GLY A 171 -6.41 -2.90 36.93
C GLY A 171 -5.90 -3.90 37.95
N SER A 172 -4.79 -4.54 37.58
CA SER A 172 -3.98 -5.39 38.46
C SER A 172 -2.96 -4.54 39.23
N LEU A 173 -3.46 -3.64 40.08
CA LEU A 173 -2.70 -2.58 40.76
C LEU A 173 -2.38 -2.94 42.22
N SER A 174 -1.13 -2.75 42.66
CA SER A 174 -0.77 -2.87 44.09
C SER A 174 -1.46 -1.83 44.98
N LEU A 175 -1.93 -0.71 44.41
CA LEU A 175 -2.79 0.27 45.08
C LEU A 175 -4.28 -0.17 45.12
N GLY A 176 -4.54 -1.41 45.55
CA GLY A 176 -5.89 -1.91 45.79
C GLY A 176 -6.77 -2.03 44.54
N HIS A 177 -6.17 -2.30 43.38
CA HIS A 177 -6.84 -2.52 42.08
C HIS A 177 -7.68 -1.36 41.48
N ILE A 178 -8.03 -0.34 42.26
CA ILE A 178 -8.67 0.91 41.80
C ILE A 178 -8.00 2.10 42.49
N ALA A 179 -7.33 2.96 41.72
CA ALA A 179 -6.50 4.04 42.25
C ALA A 179 -6.87 5.42 41.67
N LYS A 180 -6.62 6.48 42.44
CA LYS A 180 -6.80 7.88 42.07
C LYS A 180 -5.46 8.62 42.06
N TRP A 181 -5.24 9.43 41.03
CA TRP A 181 -4.25 10.50 40.96
C TRP A 181 -4.94 11.85 41.22
N ASP A 182 -4.43 12.61 42.18
CA ASP A 182 -4.97 13.91 42.62
C ASP A 182 -4.24 15.12 42.01
N GLY A 183 -3.24 14.89 41.16
CA GLY A 183 -2.31 15.90 40.64
C GLY A 183 -0.90 15.84 41.26
N ASN A 184 -0.74 15.13 42.39
CA ASN A 184 0.50 15.09 43.17
C ASN A 184 0.90 13.65 43.59
N ALA A 185 -0.06 12.80 43.96
CA ALA A 185 0.19 11.44 44.43
C ALA A 185 -0.85 10.43 43.90
N TRP A 186 -0.43 9.16 43.81
CA TRP A 186 -1.34 8.03 43.62
C TRP A 186 -1.82 7.49 44.97
N SER A 187 -3.11 7.16 45.07
CA SER A 187 -3.73 6.58 46.26
C SER A 187 -4.77 5.52 45.89
N ALA A 188 -4.99 4.52 46.74
CA ALA A 188 -6.05 3.52 46.55
C ALA A 188 -7.42 4.16 46.86
N LEU A 189 -8.38 4.06 45.94
CA LEU A 189 -9.69 4.69 46.10
C LEU A 189 -10.50 3.99 47.19
N GLY A 190 -10.77 4.67 48.32
CA GLY A 190 -11.59 4.12 49.40
C GLY A 190 -11.08 2.81 50.01
N GLY A 191 -9.76 2.56 49.94
CA GLY A 191 -9.15 1.28 50.36
C GLY A 191 -9.13 0.18 49.28
N GLY A 192 -9.63 0.46 48.07
CA GLY A 192 -9.57 -0.45 46.92
C GLY A 192 -10.67 -1.53 46.88
N VAL A 193 -10.55 -2.42 45.91
CA VAL A 193 -11.39 -3.63 45.78
C VAL A 193 -10.61 -4.89 46.17
N SER A 194 -11.31 -5.89 46.72
CA SER A 194 -10.69 -7.08 47.33
C SER A 194 -11.60 -8.31 47.32
N GLY A 195 -11.03 -9.47 47.68
CA GLY A 195 -11.75 -10.73 47.86
C GLY A 195 -12.06 -11.47 46.55
N VAL A 196 -11.79 -12.77 46.54
CA VAL A 196 -11.97 -13.65 45.38
C VAL A 196 -13.46 -13.98 45.19
N VAL A 197 -13.97 -13.85 43.96
CA VAL A 197 -15.35 -14.25 43.59
C VAL A 197 -15.41 -15.72 43.18
N PHE A 198 -14.46 -16.15 42.33
CA PHE A 198 -14.41 -17.52 41.79
C PHE A 198 -13.05 -18.16 42.07
N PRO A 199 -13.00 -19.44 42.50
CA PRO A 199 -11.73 -20.14 42.72
C PRO A 199 -10.81 -20.10 41.49
N GLY A 200 -9.56 -19.67 41.67
CA GLY A 200 -8.56 -19.56 40.61
C GLY A 200 -8.59 -18.25 39.80
N VAL A 201 -9.63 -17.41 39.95
CA VAL A 201 -9.67 -16.07 39.33
C VAL A 201 -8.96 -15.06 40.22
N ALA A 202 -8.03 -14.29 39.64
CA ALA A 202 -7.34 -13.21 40.33
C ALA A 202 -8.27 -12.01 40.55
N VAL A 203 -8.14 -11.37 41.72
CA VAL A 203 -8.86 -10.11 42.00
C VAL A 203 -8.27 -9.00 41.15
N GLN A 204 -9.13 -8.27 40.44
CA GLN A 204 -8.79 -7.05 39.71
C GLN A 204 -10.05 -6.21 39.47
N ALA A 205 -9.86 -4.91 39.25
CA ALA A 205 -10.80 -4.13 38.47
C ALA A 205 -10.45 -4.29 36.98
N ILE A 206 -11.46 -4.30 36.11
CA ILE A 206 -11.30 -4.34 34.66
C ILE A 206 -11.54 -2.95 34.11
N ASP A 207 -12.70 -2.36 34.40
CA ASP A 207 -13.18 -1.11 33.82
C ASP A 207 -13.64 -0.11 34.91
N VAL A 208 -13.59 1.19 34.60
CA VAL A 208 -13.99 2.28 35.51
C VAL A 208 -14.70 3.41 34.75
N ALA A 209 -15.83 3.88 35.28
CA ALA A 209 -16.58 5.02 34.75
C ALA A 209 -16.80 6.11 35.80
N VAL A 210 -16.96 7.36 35.38
CA VAL A 210 -17.12 8.52 36.28
C VAL A 210 -18.31 9.38 35.87
N LYS A 211 -19.19 9.70 36.83
CA LYS A 211 -20.31 10.62 36.66
C LYS A 211 -20.25 11.72 37.73
N GLY A 212 -19.73 12.89 37.35
CA GLY A 212 -19.45 13.96 38.31
C GLY A 212 -18.40 13.51 39.34
N ASN A 213 -18.75 13.47 40.62
CA ASN A 213 -17.87 12.98 41.69
C ASN A 213 -18.00 11.47 41.96
N GLU A 214 -18.92 10.79 41.27
CA GLU A 214 -19.23 9.38 41.51
C GLU A 214 -18.38 8.48 40.60
N VAL A 215 -17.72 7.48 41.18
CA VAL A 215 -16.84 6.55 40.45
C VAL A 215 -17.44 5.15 40.51
N TYR A 216 -17.58 4.52 39.36
CA TYR A 216 -18.12 3.18 39.18
C TYR A 216 -17.00 2.26 38.73
N VAL A 217 -16.93 1.04 39.28
CA VAL A 217 -15.86 0.09 38.96
C VAL A 217 -16.42 -1.33 38.87
N CYS A 218 -15.96 -2.11 37.90
CA CYS A 218 -16.35 -3.51 37.73
C CYS A 218 -15.15 -4.45 37.51
N GLY A 219 -15.37 -5.76 37.69
CA GLY A 219 -14.36 -6.81 37.55
C GLY A 219 -14.49 -7.90 38.62
N PRO A 220 -13.66 -8.96 38.61
CA PRO A 220 -13.78 -10.12 39.50
C PRO A 220 -13.32 -9.84 40.94
N PHE A 221 -14.01 -8.95 41.66
CA PHE A 221 -13.82 -8.66 43.08
C PHE A 221 -15.11 -8.91 43.89
N ALA A 222 -14.96 -9.45 45.10
CA ALA A 222 -16.09 -9.71 46.00
C ALA A 222 -16.49 -8.44 46.77
N ARG A 223 -15.54 -7.54 47.05
CA ARG A 223 -15.67 -6.42 47.99
C ARG A 223 -15.09 -5.13 47.45
N ALA A 224 -15.65 -4.01 47.88
CA ALA A 224 -15.10 -2.66 47.71
C ALA A 224 -14.99 -2.01 49.10
N GLY A 225 -13.76 -1.74 49.55
CA GLY A 225 -13.47 -1.47 50.96
C GLY A 225 -14.04 -2.55 51.89
N SER A 226 -14.86 -2.15 52.85
CA SER A 226 -15.57 -3.06 53.78
C SER A 226 -16.84 -3.70 53.19
N VAL A 227 -17.36 -3.18 52.07
CA VAL A 227 -18.68 -3.51 51.51
C VAL A 227 -18.61 -4.73 50.61
N GLN A 228 -19.56 -5.66 50.76
CA GLN A 228 -19.74 -6.80 49.85
C GLN A 228 -20.41 -6.30 48.56
N ALA A 229 -19.68 -6.29 47.46
CA ALA A 229 -20.06 -5.58 46.23
C ALA A 229 -20.45 -6.50 45.07
N ASN A 230 -19.90 -7.72 45.01
CA ASN A 230 -20.14 -8.72 43.96
C ASN A 230 -19.94 -8.16 42.53
N GLN A 231 -18.68 -7.96 42.16
CA GLN A 231 -18.19 -7.55 40.83
C GLN A 231 -18.55 -6.16 40.30
N ILE A 232 -19.40 -5.38 40.98
CA ILE A 232 -19.63 -3.98 40.61
C ILE A 232 -19.97 -3.10 41.82
N ALA A 233 -19.30 -1.94 41.92
CA ALA A 233 -19.38 -1.02 43.04
C ALA A 233 -19.42 0.44 42.59
N LYS A 234 -19.95 1.31 43.46
CA LYS A 234 -19.95 2.76 43.30
C LYS A 234 -19.32 3.44 44.52
N TRP A 235 -18.38 4.35 44.28
CA TRP A 235 -17.84 5.31 45.24
C TRP A 235 -18.57 6.66 45.07
N ASN A 236 -19.11 7.21 46.15
CA ASN A 236 -19.88 8.48 46.11
C ASN A 236 -19.01 9.75 46.35
N GLY A 237 -17.71 9.58 46.60
CA GLY A 237 -16.80 10.63 47.05
C GLY A 237 -16.19 10.36 48.44
N SER A 238 -16.92 9.66 49.32
CA SER A 238 -16.50 9.33 50.70
C SER A 238 -16.74 7.88 51.12
N GLU A 239 -17.62 7.14 50.43
CA GLU A 239 -18.09 5.81 50.82
C GLU A 239 -18.26 4.89 49.60
N TRP A 240 -18.04 3.59 49.82
CA TRP A 240 -18.38 2.54 48.87
C TRP A 240 -19.84 2.09 49.03
N SER A 241 -20.47 1.76 47.91
CA SER A 241 -21.81 1.18 47.83
C SER A 241 -21.81 -0.01 46.86
N ALA A 242 -22.55 -1.06 47.21
CA ALA A 242 -22.67 -2.26 46.40
C ALA A 242 -23.66 -2.06 45.25
N LEU A 243 -23.30 -2.48 44.04
CA LEU A 243 -24.22 -2.50 42.90
C LEU A 243 -24.52 -3.91 42.39
N GLY A 244 -23.77 -4.96 42.74
CA GLY A 244 -24.01 -6.34 42.28
C GLY A 244 -25.32 -7.00 42.75
N GLY A 245 -26.24 -6.26 43.37
CA GLY A 245 -27.55 -6.74 43.78
C GLY A 245 -28.49 -6.96 42.58
N GLY A 246 -28.70 -8.23 42.23
CA GLY A 246 -29.70 -8.65 41.23
C GLY A 246 -29.12 -9.20 39.92
N ILE A 247 -27.87 -8.89 39.57
CA ILE A 247 -27.16 -9.58 38.48
C ILE A 247 -26.80 -10.97 39.00
N THR A 248 -27.28 -12.02 38.35
CA THR A 248 -27.03 -13.42 38.75
C THR A 248 -25.94 -14.01 37.87
N GLN A 249 -24.92 -14.57 38.51
CA GLN A 249 -23.68 -15.05 37.90
C GLN A 249 -23.39 -16.48 38.38
N THR A 250 -23.08 -17.40 37.48
CA THR A 250 -22.52 -18.72 37.79
C THR A 250 -20.99 -18.73 37.63
N ASN A 251 -20.35 -19.90 37.77
CA ASN A 251 -18.88 -19.98 37.79
C ASN A 251 -18.25 -19.56 36.45
N GLY A 252 -17.52 -18.43 36.46
CA GLY A 252 -16.82 -17.88 35.29
C GLY A 252 -17.43 -16.60 34.70
N GLU A 253 -18.60 -16.18 35.19
CA GLU A 253 -19.31 -14.98 34.71
C GLU A 253 -18.77 -13.69 35.36
N TRP A 254 -18.26 -12.76 34.55
CA TRP A 254 -17.74 -11.46 35.04
C TRP A 254 -18.30 -10.25 34.29
N ILE A 255 -18.32 -9.11 34.98
CA ILE A 255 -18.68 -7.80 34.41
C ILE A 255 -17.37 -7.16 33.90
N SER A 256 -17.22 -7.08 32.58
CA SER A 256 -16.00 -6.63 31.91
C SER A 256 -16.03 -5.15 31.52
N SER A 257 -17.21 -4.52 31.39
CA SER A 257 -17.30 -3.08 31.11
C SER A 257 -18.46 -2.38 31.84
N VAL A 258 -18.30 -1.10 32.12
CA VAL A 258 -19.27 -0.23 32.81
C VAL A 258 -19.24 1.18 32.20
N GLU A 259 -20.39 1.74 31.82
CA GLU A 259 -20.47 3.01 31.07
C GLU A 259 -21.66 3.89 31.51
N ILE A 260 -21.63 5.20 31.19
CA ILE A 260 -22.65 6.19 31.57
C ILE A 260 -23.51 6.59 30.36
N LEU A 261 -24.67 5.94 30.21
CA LEU A 261 -25.64 6.26 29.15
C LEU A 261 -26.62 7.35 29.62
N GLY A 262 -26.27 8.60 29.37
CA GLY A 262 -27.05 9.77 29.79
C GLY A 262 -27.04 9.91 31.32
N ASP A 263 -28.17 9.59 31.95
CA ASP A 263 -28.27 9.58 33.42
C ASP A 263 -28.01 8.20 34.05
N ASN A 264 -28.10 7.12 33.28
CA ASN A 264 -28.09 5.75 33.80
C ASN A 264 -26.69 5.11 33.70
N LEU A 265 -26.39 4.20 34.62
CA LEU A 265 -25.26 3.27 34.47
C LEU A 265 -25.66 2.15 33.49
N VAL A 266 -24.71 1.68 32.70
CA VAL A 266 -24.79 0.46 31.89
C VAL A 266 -23.67 -0.48 32.34
N ALA A 267 -23.92 -1.78 32.33
CA ALA A 267 -22.90 -2.80 32.57
C ALA A 267 -22.93 -3.85 31.45
N GLY A 268 -21.76 -4.14 30.89
CA GLY A 268 -21.49 -5.20 29.93
C GLY A 268 -20.64 -6.30 30.56
N GLY A 269 -20.89 -7.55 30.19
CA GLY A 269 -20.13 -8.68 30.72
C GLY A 269 -20.58 -10.01 30.18
N LEU A 270 -20.14 -11.09 30.80
CA LEU A 270 -20.75 -12.42 30.65
C LEU A 270 -21.68 -12.64 31.86
N PHE A 271 -22.99 -12.57 31.65
CA PHE A 271 -24.02 -12.89 32.67
C PHE A 271 -25.38 -13.21 32.04
N TYR A 272 -26.15 -14.12 32.66
CA TYR A 272 -27.37 -14.69 32.06
C TYR A 272 -28.71 -14.26 32.67
N SER A 273 -28.75 -13.58 33.82
CA SER A 273 -30.02 -13.00 34.33
C SER A 273 -29.88 -11.81 35.27
N ILE A 274 -30.91 -10.98 35.29
CA ILE A 274 -31.08 -9.79 36.12
C ILE A 274 -32.42 -9.94 36.87
N ASN A 275 -32.40 -9.96 38.20
CA ASN A 275 -33.59 -10.08 39.04
C ASN A 275 -34.49 -11.28 38.66
N ASN A 276 -33.87 -12.42 38.34
CA ASN A 276 -34.46 -13.64 37.78
C ASN A 276 -35.09 -13.52 36.37
N VAL A 277 -35.01 -12.36 35.72
CA VAL A 277 -35.34 -12.19 34.30
C VAL A 277 -34.11 -12.57 33.48
N LYS A 278 -34.26 -13.47 32.50
CA LYS A 278 -33.15 -13.81 31.59
C LYS A 278 -32.70 -12.56 30.82
N THR A 279 -31.40 -12.38 30.71
CA THR A 279 -30.74 -11.44 29.81
C THR A 279 -29.57 -12.14 29.15
N ASN A 280 -28.98 -11.55 28.13
CA ASN A 280 -27.64 -11.95 27.70
C ASN A 280 -26.73 -10.73 27.82
N CYS A 281 -25.82 -10.75 28.80
CA CYS A 281 -24.57 -9.98 28.79
C CYS A 281 -24.66 -8.44 28.89
N ILE A 282 -25.85 -7.85 29.04
CA ILE A 282 -26.01 -6.40 29.18
C ILE A 282 -27.16 -5.99 30.13
N ALA A 283 -26.94 -4.91 30.88
CA ALA A 283 -27.82 -4.39 31.93
C ALA A 283 -27.75 -2.86 32.05
N THR A 284 -28.81 -2.21 32.54
CA THR A 284 -28.79 -0.79 32.94
C THR A 284 -29.37 -0.58 34.35
N TRP A 285 -28.85 0.39 35.10
CA TRP A 285 -29.26 0.71 36.46
C TRP A 285 -30.21 1.93 36.46
N ASP A 286 -31.44 1.75 36.94
CA ASP A 286 -32.49 2.80 36.96
C ASP A 286 -32.37 3.79 38.14
N GLY A 287 -31.25 3.75 38.87
CA GLY A 287 -31.05 4.45 40.14
C GLY A 287 -31.38 3.58 41.36
N THR A 288 -32.22 2.55 41.21
CA THR A 288 -32.69 1.69 42.31
C THR A 288 -32.41 0.20 42.11
N ARG A 289 -32.34 -0.27 40.86
CA ARG A 289 -32.12 -1.69 40.49
C ARG A 289 -31.58 -1.82 39.07
N TRP A 290 -31.06 -3.01 38.76
CA TRP A 290 -30.75 -3.41 37.38
C TRP A 290 -32.01 -3.81 36.59
N LEU A 291 -32.01 -3.42 35.32
CA LEU A 291 -32.99 -3.78 34.29
C LEU A 291 -32.26 -4.36 33.06
N PRO A 292 -32.83 -5.37 32.37
CA PRO A 292 -32.31 -5.82 31.08
C PRO A 292 -32.54 -4.75 30.00
N MET A 293 -31.56 -4.58 29.11
CA MET A 293 -31.68 -3.65 27.97
C MET A 293 -32.26 -4.36 26.74
N GLY A 294 -33.59 -4.46 26.66
CA GLY A 294 -34.30 -5.05 25.54
C GLY A 294 -35.79 -5.31 25.81
N PRO A 295 -36.51 -5.95 24.87
CA PRO A 295 -37.90 -6.35 25.06
C PRO A 295 -38.09 -7.32 26.25
N ALA A 296 -39.26 -7.26 26.89
CA ALA A 296 -39.58 -8.03 28.10
C ALA A 296 -39.63 -9.57 27.90
N ASN A 297 -39.48 -10.05 26.67
CA ASN A 297 -39.52 -11.45 26.28
C ASN A 297 -38.17 -11.97 25.75
N ASN A 298 -37.06 -11.46 26.32
CA ASN A 298 -35.65 -11.85 26.10
C ASN A 298 -34.96 -11.19 24.88
N ASP A 299 -33.63 -11.36 24.81
CA ASP A 299 -32.82 -11.34 23.57
C ASP A 299 -32.55 -9.99 22.85
N GLY A 300 -32.09 -8.98 23.59
CA GLY A 300 -31.53 -7.74 23.01
C GLY A 300 -30.24 -7.95 22.21
N LEU A 301 -29.25 -8.61 22.83
CA LEU A 301 -28.08 -9.25 22.18
C LEU A 301 -28.22 -10.76 22.38
N THR A 302 -27.76 -11.62 21.47
CA THR A 302 -27.95 -13.10 21.57
C THR A 302 -26.82 -13.90 20.95
N GLY A 303 -26.82 -15.22 21.20
CA GLY A 303 -25.85 -16.15 20.60
C GLY A 303 -24.47 -15.99 21.23
N VAL A 304 -24.44 -15.74 22.54
CA VAL A 304 -23.21 -15.78 23.33
C VAL A 304 -22.85 -17.23 23.57
N ALA A 305 -21.60 -17.60 23.30
CA ALA A 305 -21.15 -18.97 23.44
C ALA A 305 -21.09 -19.40 24.92
N ASN A 306 -21.53 -20.63 25.20
CA ASN A 306 -21.38 -21.25 26.52
C ASN A 306 -19.92 -21.70 26.82
N ASP A 307 -18.93 -21.15 26.13
CA ASP A 307 -17.50 -21.50 26.30
C ASP A 307 -16.85 -20.76 27.48
N GLY A 308 -17.55 -19.78 28.07
CA GLY A 308 -17.28 -19.28 29.43
C GLY A 308 -16.44 -18.02 29.52
N TYR A 309 -16.19 -17.30 28.42
CA TYR A 309 -15.28 -16.14 28.42
C TYR A 309 -15.80 -14.88 27.72
N TRP A 310 -16.69 -14.98 26.73
CA TRP A 310 -16.88 -13.94 25.71
C TRP A 310 -18.27 -13.28 25.70
N GLY A 311 -18.62 -12.59 26.79
CA GLY A 311 -19.82 -11.74 26.84
C GLY A 311 -19.65 -10.42 26.07
N VAL A 312 -20.32 -9.35 26.52
CA VAL A 312 -19.98 -7.98 26.07
C VAL A 312 -18.64 -7.60 26.69
N TRP A 313 -17.64 -7.38 25.86
CA TRP A 313 -16.27 -7.07 26.28
C TRP A 313 -16.08 -5.57 26.51
N ASP A 314 -16.58 -4.75 25.59
CA ASP A 314 -16.36 -3.31 25.55
C ASP A 314 -17.66 -2.54 25.21
N LEU A 315 -17.77 -1.33 25.73
CA LEU A 315 -18.90 -0.41 25.57
C LEU A 315 -18.40 1.00 25.23
N ALA A 316 -19.12 1.71 24.36
CA ALA A 316 -18.86 3.13 24.12
C ALA A 316 -20.16 3.93 24.02
N VAL A 317 -20.28 5.02 24.80
CA VAL A 317 -21.42 5.94 24.75
C VAL A 317 -21.11 7.20 23.94
N ILE A 318 -21.95 7.50 22.95
CA ILE A 318 -21.87 8.75 22.17
C ILE A 318 -23.26 9.40 22.07
N GLY A 319 -23.44 10.49 22.81
CA GLY A 319 -24.74 11.13 22.98
C GLY A 319 -25.71 10.20 23.69
N ASN A 320 -26.81 9.85 23.02
CA ASN A 320 -27.81 8.91 23.53
C ASN A 320 -27.66 7.49 22.94
N ASN A 321 -26.61 7.26 22.14
CA ASN A 321 -26.33 5.96 21.53
C ASN A 321 -25.29 5.20 22.36
N LEU A 322 -25.51 3.90 22.53
CA LEU A 322 -24.56 2.97 23.14
C LEU A 322 -24.14 1.94 22.09
N TYR A 323 -22.84 1.74 21.95
CA TYR A 323 -22.25 0.70 21.12
C TYR A 323 -21.74 -0.43 22.02
N ALA A 324 -21.95 -1.68 21.62
CA ALA A 324 -21.46 -2.85 22.34
C ALA A 324 -20.61 -3.72 21.41
N ALA A 325 -19.44 -4.13 21.89
CA ALA A 325 -18.53 -5.08 21.23
C ALA A 325 -18.25 -6.27 22.16
N GLY A 326 -18.26 -7.49 21.63
CA GLY A 326 -18.08 -8.71 22.44
C GLY A 326 -18.46 -9.98 21.68
N GLY A 327 -18.55 -11.13 22.34
CA GLY A 327 -18.85 -12.42 21.71
C GLY A 327 -20.35 -12.72 21.60
N PHE A 328 -21.06 -12.08 20.66
CA PHE A 328 -22.50 -12.30 20.44
C PHE A 328 -22.87 -12.37 18.95
N GLU A 329 -23.59 -13.41 18.53
CA GLU A 329 -23.99 -13.61 17.13
C GLU A 329 -25.06 -12.61 16.63
N ARG A 330 -25.99 -12.15 17.48
CA ARG A 330 -27.19 -11.38 17.05
C ARG A 330 -27.50 -10.17 17.92
N ALA A 331 -28.20 -9.20 17.35
CA ALA A 331 -28.70 -8.00 18.03
C ALA A 331 -30.07 -7.60 17.46
N GLY A 332 -31.07 -7.38 18.32
CA GLY A 332 -32.45 -7.07 17.90
C GLY A 332 -33.13 -8.19 17.09
N GLY A 333 -32.58 -9.40 17.09
CA GLY A 333 -32.97 -10.51 16.23
C GLY A 333 -32.13 -10.66 14.95
N GLU A 334 -31.42 -9.62 14.49
CA GLU A 334 -30.61 -9.69 13.27
C GLU A 334 -29.18 -10.18 13.52
N PRO A 335 -28.51 -10.85 12.56
CA PRO A 335 -27.10 -11.22 12.67
C PRO A 335 -26.21 -9.98 12.88
N ALA A 336 -25.58 -9.90 14.04
CA ALA A 336 -24.77 -8.77 14.47
C ALA A 336 -23.27 -9.09 14.45
N ASN A 337 -22.94 -10.37 14.66
CA ASN A 337 -21.58 -10.92 14.69
C ASN A 337 -20.61 -9.96 15.40
N ASN A 338 -20.78 -9.88 16.72
CA ASN A 338 -19.93 -9.20 17.69
C ASN A 338 -20.05 -7.67 17.79
N LEU A 339 -20.94 -7.01 17.04
CA LEU A 339 -21.14 -5.56 17.10
C LEU A 339 -22.60 -5.11 17.01
N ALA A 340 -23.04 -4.26 17.95
CA ALA A 340 -24.39 -3.72 17.99
C ALA A 340 -24.48 -2.25 18.43
N LEU A 341 -25.53 -1.58 17.97
CA LEU A 341 -25.95 -0.23 18.37
C LEU A 341 -27.28 -0.28 19.13
N TRP A 342 -27.35 0.36 20.29
CA TRP A 342 -28.58 0.69 21.00
C TRP A 342 -28.89 2.19 20.85
N ASN A 343 -30.07 2.49 20.34
CA ASN A 343 -30.52 3.86 20.03
C ASN A 343 -31.41 4.50 21.12
N GLY A 344 -31.45 3.91 22.32
CA GLY A 344 -32.38 4.28 23.40
C GLY A 344 -33.67 3.44 23.45
N SER A 345 -33.99 2.65 22.42
CA SER A 345 -35.20 1.80 22.40
C SER A 345 -35.03 0.41 21.75
N THR A 346 -34.13 0.26 20.78
CA THR A 346 -33.89 -0.99 20.05
C THR A 346 -32.40 -1.25 19.85
N TRP A 347 -32.02 -2.52 19.88
CA TRP A 347 -30.72 -3.00 19.38
C TRP A 347 -30.77 -3.19 17.86
N THR A 348 -29.70 -2.78 17.18
CA THR A 348 -29.54 -2.89 15.73
C THR A 348 -28.15 -3.43 15.40
N ALA A 349 -28.08 -4.42 14.51
CA ALA A 349 -26.82 -4.94 13.96
C ALA A 349 -26.14 -3.91 13.03
N LEU A 350 -24.82 -3.75 13.16
CA LEU A 350 -24.02 -2.82 12.35
C LEU A 350 -23.37 -3.51 11.14
N GLN A 351 -24.13 -4.33 10.40
CA GLN A 351 -23.60 -5.21 9.34
C GLN A 351 -24.37 -5.12 8.01
N SER A 352 -23.69 -5.52 6.93
CA SER A 352 -24.24 -5.65 5.57
C SER A 352 -24.13 -7.10 5.07
N SER A 353 -25.27 -7.78 4.95
CA SER A 353 -25.56 -8.98 4.14
C SER A 353 -24.72 -10.27 4.21
N SER A 354 -23.41 -10.26 4.44
CA SER A 354 -22.54 -11.43 4.19
C SER A 354 -22.14 -12.26 5.41
N GLY A 355 -22.56 -11.86 6.62
CA GLY A 355 -22.55 -12.71 7.82
C GLY A 355 -21.16 -13.15 8.32
N ARG A 356 -20.09 -12.46 7.91
CA ARG A 356 -18.72 -12.70 8.39
C ARG A 356 -18.30 -11.60 9.35
N ALA A 357 -18.16 -11.94 10.62
CA ALA A 357 -17.18 -11.27 11.48
C ALA A 357 -16.22 -12.29 12.07
N ASN A 358 -15.06 -11.81 12.53
CA ASN A 358 -14.12 -12.66 13.27
C ASN A 358 -14.54 -12.74 14.75
N GLN A 359 -14.17 -13.82 15.43
CA GLN A 359 -14.81 -14.25 16.68
C GLN A 359 -14.66 -13.28 17.88
N TYR A 360 -13.76 -12.30 17.84
CA TYR A 360 -13.44 -11.43 18.97
C TYR A 360 -13.26 -9.96 18.53
N LEU A 361 -14.27 -9.12 18.76
CA LEU A 361 -14.07 -7.67 18.82
C LEU A 361 -13.62 -7.29 20.22
N ALA A 362 -12.69 -6.33 20.29
CA ALA A 362 -11.91 -6.00 21.47
C ALA A 362 -12.07 -4.55 21.94
N ALA A 363 -12.38 -3.64 21.01
CA ALA A 363 -12.62 -2.23 21.33
C ALA A 363 -13.51 -1.55 20.25
N VAL A 364 -14.29 -0.54 20.64
CA VAL A 364 -15.12 0.32 19.78
C VAL A 364 -14.97 1.80 20.17
N ALA A 365 -14.91 2.69 19.18
CA ALA A 365 -14.96 4.14 19.39
C ALA A 365 -15.70 4.83 18.23
N VAL A 366 -16.19 6.06 18.43
CA VAL A 366 -16.90 6.81 17.38
C VAL A 366 -16.32 8.21 17.25
N SER A 367 -16.08 8.64 16.01
CA SER A 367 -15.61 9.99 15.69
C SER A 367 -16.50 10.58 14.59
N GLY A 368 -17.23 11.64 14.93
CA GLY A 368 -18.24 12.23 14.05
C GLY A 368 -19.35 11.23 13.69
N SER A 369 -19.56 11.02 12.38
CA SER A 369 -20.49 10.04 11.80
C SER A 369 -19.98 8.61 11.75
N ALA A 370 -18.73 8.36 12.14
CA ALA A 370 -18.04 7.09 11.88
C ALA A 370 -17.78 6.27 13.14
N THR A 371 -18.20 5.01 13.12
CA THR A 371 -17.85 4.00 14.13
C THR A 371 -16.56 3.29 13.73
N TYR A 372 -15.62 3.15 14.64
CA TYR A 372 -14.35 2.45 14.47
C TYR A 372 -14.35 1.25 15.40
N VAL A 373 -13.99 0.07 14.89
CA VAL A 373 -13.97 -1.16 15.69
C VAL A 373 -12.68 -1.92 15.47
N ALA A 374 -12.29 -2.67 16.50
CA ALA A 374 -11.02 -3.35 16.55
C ALA A 374 -11.09 -4.77 17.11
N SER A 375 -10.08 -5.58 16.82
CA SER A 375 -9.97 -6.99 17.23
C SER A 375 -8.54 -7.39 17.65
N TRP A 376 -8.42 -8.51 18.37
CA TRP A 376 -7.12 -9.06 18.79
C TRP A 376 -6.31 -9.74 17.66
N GLY A 377 -6.90 -9.96 16.50
CA GLY A 377 -6.24 -10.43 15.28
C GLY A 377 -6.89 -9.80 14.05
N LEU A 378 -6.79 -10.45 12.89
CA LEU A 378 -7.48 -10.04 11.65
C LEU A 378 -8.96 -9.72 11.91
N LEU A 379 -9.45 -8.66 11.27
CA LEU A 379 -10.83 -8.20 11.38
C LEU A 379 -11.55 -8.46 10.07
N ALA A 380 -12.57 -9.32 10.10
CA ALA A 380 -13.58 -9.39 9.05
C ALA A 380 -14.81 -8.62 9.50
N VAL A 381 -15.37 -7.76 8.65
CA VAL A 381 -16.63 -7.03 8.89
C VAL A 381 -17.31 -6.74 7.55
N GLY A 382 -18.54 -7.23 7.38
CA GLY A 382 -19.20 -7.23 6.07
C GLY A 382 -18.32 -7.93 5.02
N ASP A 383 -18.11 -7.29 3.87
CA ASP A 383 -17.35 -7.85 2.76
C ASP A 383 -15.84 -7.56 2.79
N ILE A 384 -15.34 -6.84 3.81
CA ILE A 384 -13.91 -6.52 3.96
C ILE A 384 -13.19 -7.38 5.00
N VAL A 385 -11.88 -7.57 4.77
CA VAL A 385 -10.93 -8.08 5.77
C VAL A 385 -9.81 -7.06 5.91
N THR A 386 -9.38 -6.77 7.13
CA THR A 386 -8.38 -5.74 7.47
C THR A 386 -7.54 -6.17 8.69
N ASN A 387 -6.36 -5.58 8.85
CA ASN A 387 -5.49 -5.88 9.99
C ASN A 387 -5.98 -5.15 11.24
N SER A 388 -6.75 -5.87 12.04
CA SER A 388 -7.25 -5.53 13.37
C SER A 388 -8.16 -4.30 13.50
N ILE A 389 -8.33 -3.43 12.50
CA ILE A 389 -9.16 -2.22 12.63
C ILE A 389 -9.90 -1.82 11.34
N ALA A 390 -11.16 -1.42 11.51
CA ALA A 390 -12.08 -0.99 10.44
C ALA A 390 -12.89 0.26 10.85
N LYS A 391 -13.50 0.91 9.86
CA LYS A 391 -14.40 2.06 10.00
C LYS A 391 -15.73 1.77 9.30
N PHE A 392 -16.84 1.92 10.02
CA PHE A 392 -18.20 1.94 9.50
C PHE A 392 -18.71 3.37 9.42
N GLU A 393 -19.19 3.78 8.24
CA GLU A 393 -19.80 5.09 8.02
C GLU A 393 -20.79 5.02 6.84
N ASN A 394 -21.88 5.79 6.89
CA ASN A 394 -22.90 5.85 5.82
C ASN A 394 -23.47 4.48 5.38
N GLY A 395 -23.47 3.48 6.27
CA GLY A 395 -23.95 2.12 5.99
C GLY A 395 -22.91 1.16 5.40
N ALA A 396 -21.65 1.59 5.22
CA ALA A 396 -20.60 0.78 4.60
C ALA A 396 -19.37 0.60 5.51
N TRP A 397 -18.71 -0.55 5.38
CA TRP A 397 -17.44 -0.87 6.04
C TRP A 397 -16.23 -0.52 5.17
N SER A 398 -15.17 0.00 5.79
CA SER A 398 -13.93 0.40 5.14
C SER A 398 -12.70 0.10 6.00
N ALA A 399 -11.55 -0.20 5.37
CA ALA A 399 -10.29 -0.42 6.06
C ALA A 399 -9.57 0.93 6.32
N LEU A 400 -8.76 1.01 7.38
CA LEU A 400 -7.90 2.18 7.64
C LEU A 400 -6.60 2.10 6.84
N GLY A 401 -6.74 2.24 5.51
CA GLY A 401 -5.68 2.15 4.51
C GLY A 401 -6.10 1.33 3.28
N SER A 402 -5.28 1.42 2.23
CA SER A 402 -5.54 0.96 0.86
C SER A 402 -4.27 0.51 0.14
N GLY A 403 -3.37 -0.17 0.85
CA GLY A 403 -2.15 -0.77 0.31
C GLY A 403 -2.32 -2.26 0.01
N PHE A 404 -1.20 -2.94 -0.26
CA PHE A 404 -1.15 -4.39 -0.55
C PHE A 404 -0.57 -5.14 0.66
N ASP A 405 -1.20 -6.25 1.08
CA ASP A 405 -0.77 -7.05 2.25
C ASP A 405 0.51 -7.86 2.03
N ALA A 406 0.84 -8.18 0.77
CA ALA A 406 2.08 -8.86 0.39
C ALA A 406 2.65 -8.37 -0.95
N THR A 407 3.79 -8.94 -1.36
CA THR A 407 4.59 -8.54 -2.51
C THR A 407 3.79 -8.46 -3.82
N VAL A 408 3.85 -7.31 -4.50
CA VAL A 408 3.51 -7.19 -5.92
C VAL A 408 4.68 -7.74 -6.74
N GLN A 409 4.39 -8.66 -7.67
CA GLN A 409 5.37 -9.29 -8.54
C GLN A 409 5.30 -8.73 -9.97
N ASP A 410 4.12 -8.35 -10.45
CA ASP A 410 3.95 -7.76 -11.78
C ASP A 410 2.79 -6.74 -11.83
N ILE A 411 2.85 -5.80 -12.78
CA ILE A 411 1.84 -4.77 -13.07
C ILE A 411 1.76 -4.61 -14.59
N VAL A 412 0.55 -4.62 -15.15
CA VAL A 412 0.33 -4.28 -16.57
C VAL A 412 -0.82 -3.30 -16.74
N THR A 413 -0.69 -2.38 -17.69
CA THR A 413 -1.67 -1.36 -18.06
C THR A 413 -2.37 -1.71 -19.37
N SER A 414 -3.69 -1.51 -19.45
CA SER A 414 -4.42 -1.65 -20.72
C SER A 414 -4.39 -0.35 -21.53
N ALA A 415 -4.70 -0.43 -22.83
CA ALA A 415 -4.76 0.73 -23.71
C ALA A 415 -5.85 1.76 -23.34
N SER A 416 -6.75 1.42 -22.40
CA SER A 416 -7.76 2.32 -21.85
C SER A 416 -7.45 2.80 -20.42
N GLY A 417 -6.22 2.59 -19.92
CA GLY A 417 -5.77 3.09 -18.61
C GLY A 417 -6.16 2.24 -17.41
N GLU A 418 -6.71 1.05 -17.62
CA GLU A 418 -6.94 0.08 -16.54
C GLU A 418 -5.59 -0.47 -16.05
N VAL A 419 -5.46 -0.70 -14.74
CA VAL A 419 -4.21 -1.25 -14.15
C VAL A 419 -4.50 -2.62 -13.55
N TYR A 420 -3.80 -3.65 -14.00
CA TYR A 420 -3.88 -5.00 -13.48
C TYR A 420 -2.62 -5.29 -12.68
N VAL A 421 -2.77 -5.68 -11.41
CA VAL A 421 -1.66 -5.92 -10.48
C VAL A 421 -1.69 -7.37 -10.02
N GLY A 422 -0.53 -8.04 -10.02
CA GLY A 422 -0.39 -9.45 -9.69
C GLY A 422 0.72 -9.70 -8.66
N GLY A 423 0.54 -10.71 -7.81
CA GLY A 423 1.57 -11.03 -6.82
C GLY A 423 1.19 -12.09 -5.79
N GLN A 424 1.62 -11.85 -4.56
CA GLN A 424 1.44 -12.74 -3.40
C GLN A 424 0.30 -12.31 -2.47
N PHE A 425 -0.34 -11.18 -2.76
CA PHE A 425 -1.33 -10.54 -1.89
C PHE A 425 -2.67 -11.28 -1.80
N SER A 426 -3.34 -11.14 -0.67
CA SER A 426 -4.72 -11.59 -0.40
C SER A 426 -5.68 -10.41 -0.22
N ILE A 427 -5.13 -9.27 0.18
CA ILE A 427 -5.86 -8.01 0.37
C ILE A 427 -5.06 -6.92 -0.35
N ALA A 428 -5.71 -6.19 -1.25
CA ALA A 428 -5.10 -5.12 -2.02
C ALA A 428 -6.07 -3.96 -2.16
N ALA A 429 -5.60 -2.74 -1.90
CA ALA A 429 -6.40 -1.51 -1.95
C ALA A 429 -7.69 -1.53 -1.09
N GLY A 430 -7.68 -2.32 0.00
CA GLY A 430 -8.86 -2.54 0.87
C GLY A 430 -9.84 -3.61 0.36
N VAL A 431 -9.59 -4.20 -0.81
CA VAL A 431 -10.40 -5.26 -1.43
C VAL A 431 -9.81 -6.63 -1.12
N SER A 432 -10.66 -7.60 -0.78
CA SER A 432 -10.28 -9.01 -0.72
C SER A 432 -10.05 -9.54 -2.14
N ALA A 433 -8.79 -9.80 -2.49
CA ALA A 433 -8.37 -10.05 -3.86
C ALA A 433 -7.23 -11.08 -3.88
N ASN A 434 -7.54 -12.33 -4.25
CA ASN A 434 -6.56 -13.41 -4.26
C ASN A 434 -5.60 -13.26 -5.44
N ARG A 435 -4.39 -12.73 -5.15
CA ARG A 435 -3.19 -12.75 -6.01
C ARG A 435 -3.27 -11.91 -7.29
N ILE A 436 -4.44 -11.38 -7.65
CA ILE A 436 -4.66 -10.45 -8.76
C ILE A 436 -5.79 -9.45 -8.45
N ILE A 437 -5.65 -8.20 -8.90
CA ILE A 437 -6.65 -7.14 -8.74
C ILE A 437 -6.59 -6.16 -9.94
N LYS A 438 -7.71 -5.50 -10.25
CA LYS A 438 -7.88 -4.50 -11.31
C LYS A 438 -8.23 -3.12 -10.73
N TRP A 439 -7.66 -2.05 -11.29
CA TRP A 439 -8.17 -0.68 -11.22
C TRP A 439 -8.84 -0.33 -12.56
N ASP A 440 -10.08 0.18 -12.51
CA ASP A 440 -10.86 0.56 -13.71
C ASP A 440 -10.73 2.05 -14.10
N GLY A 441 -9.93 2.83 -13.37
CA GLY A 441 -9.87 4.29 -13.45
C GLY A 441 -10.53 4.99 -12.25
N THR A 442 -11.44 4.31 -11.56
CA THR A 442 -12.27 4.84 -10.46
C THR A 442 -12.36 3.93 -9.24
N THR A 443 -12.36 2.61 -9.41
CA THR A 443 -12.45 1.61 -8.33
C THR A 443 -11.46 0.47 -8.49
N TRP A 444 -11.08 -0.15 -7.36
CA TRP A 444 -10.34 -1.41 -7.33
C TRP A 444 -11.32 -2.59 -7.21
N SER A 445 -11.09 -3.67 -7.96
CA SER A 445 -11.95 -4.87 -7.99
C SER A 445 -11.16 -6.16 -8.21
N ALA A 446 -11.61 -7.26 -7.60
CA ALA A 446 -11.02 -8.59 -7.80
C ALA A 446 -11.52 -9.24 -9.10
N LEU A 447 -10.66 -10.01 -9.77
CA LEU A 447 -11.02 -10.74 -10.99
C LEU A 447 -11.61 -12.11 -10.61
N GLY A 448 -12.93 -12.13 -10.35
CA GLY A 448 -13.62 -13.30 -9.80
C GLY A 448 -13.05 -13.69 -8.43
N SER A 449 -12.89 -14.99 -8.17
CA SER A 449 -12.26 -15.48 -6.93
C SER A 449 -10.73 -15.35 -6.89
N GLY A 450 -10.10 -14.80 -7.94
CA GLY A 450 -8.65 -14.76 -8.11
C GLY A 450 -8.01 -16.14 -8.33
N LEU A 451 -6.75 -16.29 -7.91
CA LEU A 451 -5.92 -17.49 -8.13
C LEU A 451 -5.40 -18.09 -6.81
N ASP A 452 -5.19 -19.40 -6.77
CA ASP A 452 -4.75 -20.12 -5.55
C ASP A 452 -3.26 -19.98 -5.21
N GLY A 453 -2.48 -19.32 -6.08
CA GLY A 453 -1.03 -19.25 -5.98
C GLY A 453 -0.44 -17.96 -6.55
N THR A 454 0.88 -17.79 -6.42
CA THR A 454 1.55 -16.52 -6.72
C THR A 454 1.48 -16.19 -8.21
N VAL A 455 0.83 -15.08 -8.57
CA VAL A 455 0.98 -14.49 -9.91
C VAL A 455 2.35 -13.83 -10.01
N ARG A 456 3.03 -14.03 -11.13
CA ARG A 456 4.41 -13.56 -11.40
C ARG A 456 4.56 -12.84 -12.74
N ALA A 457 3.62 -13.06 -13.66
CA ALA A 457 3.60 -12.44 -14.97
C ALA A 457 2.15 -12.08 -15.34
N LEU A 458 1.96 -10.89 -15.89
CA LEU A 458 0.71 -10.38 -16.42
C LEU A 458 0.94 -9.78 -17.81
N VAL A 459 0.01 -10.02 -18.73
CA VAL A 459 -0.05 -9.30 -19.99
C VAL A 459 -1.50 -9.15 -20.44
N VAL A 460 -1.84 -7.99 -21.02
CA VAL A 460 -3.20 -7.65 -21.45
C VAL A 460 -3.27 -7.49 -22.97
N ARG A 461 -4.38 -7.93 -23.57
CA ARG A 461 -4.69 -7.78 -25.00
C ARG A 461 -6.15 -7.38 -25.15
N GLY A 462 -6.40 -6.10 -25.40
CA GLY A 462 -7.77 -5.56 -25.33
C GLY A 462 -8.30 -5.69 -23.90
N SER A 463 -9.38 -6.47 -23.72
CA SER A 463 -9.92 -6.84 -22.41
C SER A 463 -9.42 -8.21 -21.88
N GLU A 464 -8.69 -8.99 -22.69
CA GLU A 464 -8.15 -10.28 -22.24
C GLU A 464 -6.93 -10.06 -21.33
N VAL A 465 -6.90 -10.68 -20.15
CA VAL A 465 -5.73 -10.67 -19.26
C VAL A 465 -5.18 -12.08 -19.14
N PHE A 466 -3.90 -12.26 -19.42
CA PHE A 466 -3.19 -13.52 -19.25
C PHE A 466 -2.36 -13.45 -17.97
N ALA A 467 -2.61 -14.37 -17.05
CA ALA A 467 -1.89 -14.49 -15.78
C ALA A 467 -0.99 -15.73 -15.80
N GLY A 468 0.28 -15.54 -15.45
CA GLY A 468 1.27 -16.59 -15.29
C GLY A 468 1.84 -16.58 -13.87
N GLY A 469 2.15 -17.75 -13.32
CA GLY A 469 2.71 -17.83 -11.99
C GLY A 469 2.96 -19.25 -11.50
N ASN A 470 2.90 -19.41 -10.18
CA ASN A 470 2.92 -20.70 -9.49
C ASN A 470 1.56 -20.87 -8.80
N PHE A 471 0.59 -21.37 -9.57
CA PHE A 471 -0.80 -21.62 -9.19
C PHE A 471 -1.33 -22.86 -9.94
N LYS A 472 -2.41 -23.46 -9.42
CA LYS A 472 -3.08 -24.64 -9.98
C LYS A 472 -4.52 -24.35 -10.41
N THR A 473 -5.15 -23.32 -9.85
CA THR A 473 -6.49 -22.89 -10.21
C THR A 473 -6.60 -21.37 -10.35
N ALA A 474 -7.49 -20.95 -11.25
CA ALA A 474 -7.88 -19.56 -11.46
C ALA A 474 -9.40 -19.50 -11.59
N GLY A 475 -10.09 -18.67 -10.79
CA GLY A 475 -11.55 -18.66 -10.73
C GLY A 475 -12.20 -19.98 -10.28
N GLY A 476 -11.43 -20.86 -9.61
CA GLY A 476 -11.83 -22.24 -9.31
C GLY A 476 -11.67 -23.23 -10.47
N VAL A 477 -11.35 -22.76 -11.68
CA VAL A 477 -11.05 -23.61 -12.85
C VAL A 477 -9.63 -24.14 -12.75
N ALA A 478 -9.43 -25.43 -13.05
CA ALA A 478 -8.09 -26.04 -13.11
C ALA A 478 -7.27 -25.44 -14.25
N ALA A 479 -6.22 -24.70 -13.91
CA ALA A 479 -5.35 -23.97 -14.83
C ALA A 479 -3.93 -23.97 -14.26
N SER A 480 -3.07 -24.88 -14.72
CA SER A 480 -1.73 -25.05 -14.14
C SER A 480 -0.74 -24.04 -14.71
N GLY A 481 -0.25 -23.14 -13.85
CA GLY A 481 0.80 -22.16 -14.14
C GLY A 481 0.41 -20.98 -15.05
N ILE A 482 -0.64 -21.13 -15.88
CA ILE A 482 -1.11 -20.09 -16.80
C ILE A 482 -2.64 -20.14 -17.02
N ALA A 483 -3.28 -18.97 -17.02
CA ALA A 483 -4.73 -18.79 -17.22
C ALA A 483 -5.06 -17.50 -17.99
N LYS A 484 -6.26 -17.44 -18.58
CA LYS A 484 -6.80 -16.25 -19.26
C LYS A 484 -8.12 -15.80 -18.63
N TRP A 485 -8.22 -14.52 -18.30
CA TRP A 485 -9.46 -13.80 -18.01
C TRP A 485 -10.01 -13.20 -19.31
N ASP A 486 -11.31 -13.40 -19.57
CA ASP A 486 -12.00 -12.87 -20.76
C ASP A 486 -12.72 -11.52 -20.51
N GLY A 487 -12.84 -11.11 -19.25
CA GLY A 487 -13.66 -9.99 -18.79
C GLY A 487 -14.69 -10.39 -17.72
N GLN A 488 -15.07 -11.66 -17.66
CA GLN A 488 -16.08 -12.22 -16.75
C GLN A 488 -15.64 -13.53 -16.07
N SER A 489 -14.80 -14.34 -16.73
CA SER A 489 -14.44 -15.69 -16.30
C SER A 489 -12.96 -16.02 -16.51
N TRP A 490 -12.43 -16.94 -15.69
CA TRP A 490 -11.09 -17.52 -15.85
C TRP A 490 -11.17 -18.82 -16.66
N SER A 491 -10.21 -18.99 -17.56
CA SER A 491 -10.09 -20.15 -18.46
C SER A 491 -8.64 -20.63 -18.56
N ALA A 492 -8.44 -21.93 -18.77
CA ALA A 492 -7.11 -22.52 -18.96
C ALA A 492 -6.66 -22.47 -20.43
N LEU A 493 -5.36 -22.33 -20.66
CA LEU A 493 -4.76 -22.47 -22.01
C LEU A 493 -4.45 -23.95 -22.25
N GLY A 494 -5.43 -24.68 -22.78
CA GLY A 494 -5.35 -26.14 -22.90
C GLY A 494 -5.20 -26.80 -21.52
N ALA A 495 -4.30 -27.77 -21.40
CA ALA A 495 -4.00 -28.43 -20.12
C ALA A 495 -3.08 -27.62 -19.17
N GLY A 496 -2.71 -26.37 -19.51
CA GLY A 496 -1.72 -25.60 -18.77
C GLY A 496 -0.29 -26.15 -18.93
N LEU A 497 0.57 -25.89 -17.94
CA LEU A 497 1.98 -26.28 -17.94
C LEU A 497 2.27 -27.39 -16.92
N SER A 498 3.37 -28.13 -17.10
CA SER A 498 3.82 -29.14 -16.12
C SER A 498 5.34 -29.20 -15.95
N GLY A 499 5.77 -29.68 -14.79
CA GLY A 499 7.16 -29.80 -14.35
C GLY A 499 7.21 -29.97 -12.83
N ASN A 500 8.41 -30.00 -12.25
CA ASN A 500 8.57 -30.13 -10.79
C ASN A 500 8.01 -28.91 -10.02
N THR A 501 8.07 -27.73 -10.64
CA THR A 501 7.55 -26.45 -10.10
C THR A 501 6.45 -25.84 -10.97
N ALA A 502 6.42 -26.14 -12.28
CA ALA A 502 5.41 -25.71 -13.25
C ALA A 502 5.11 -24.19 -13.22
N GLN A 503 6.13 -23.37 -12.99
CA GLN A 503 6.00 -21.95 -12.70
C GLN A 503 6.25 -21.10 -13.95
N VAL A 504 5.38 -20.14 -14.25
CA VAL A 504 5.65 -19.06 -15.22
C VAL A 504 6.28 -17.87 -14.51
N ASN A 505 7.29 -17.26 -15.13
CA ASN A 505 7.92 -16.00 -14.70
C ASN A 505 7.73 -14.88 -15.73
N ALA A 506 7.43 -15.19 -17.00
CA ALA A 506 7.19 -14.20 -18.06
C ALA A 506 6.09 -14.66 -19.01
N ILE A 507 5.26 -13.72 -19.45
CA ILE A 507 4.37 -13.90 -20.61
C ILE A 507 4.58 -12.72 -21.56
N ALA A 508 4.65 -12.97 -22.86
CA ALA A 508 4.65 -11.92 -23.88
C ALA A 508 3.71 -12.29 -25.03
N ILE A 509 3.06 -11.28 -25.62
CA ILE A 509 2.07 -11.46 -26.70
C ILE A 509 2.59 -10.90 -28.01
N LYS A 510 2.35 -11.63 -29.11
CA LYS A 510 2.65 -11.21 -30.48
C LYS A 510 1.43 -11.43 -31.36
N GLY A 511 0.58 -10.41 -31.47
CA GLY A 511 -0.73 -10.53 -32.09
C GLY A 511 -1.61 -11.54 -31.35
N ASN A 512 -1.98 -12.64 -32.00
CA ASN A 512 -2.76 -13.71 -31.38
C ASN A 512 -1.89 -14.67 -30.54
N GLU A 513 -0.58 -14.73 -30.81
CA GLU A 513 0.35 -15.66 -30.17
C GLU A 513 0.65 -15.26 -28.71
N VAL A 514 0.70 -16.24 -27.81
CA VAL A 514 1.10 -16.04 -26.40
C VAL A 514 2.33 -16.89 -26.11
N TYR A 515 3.43 -16.27 -25.69
CA TYR A 515 4.67 -16.94 -25.31
C TYR A 515 4.77 -16.98 -23.78
N ALA A 516 4.97 -18.17 -23.20
CA ALA A 516 5.11 -18.38 -21.77
C ALA A 516 6.52 -18.88 -21.44
N GLY A 517 7.22 -18.17 -20.55
CA GLY A 517 8.57 -18.47 -20.09
C GLY A 517 8.62 -18.66 -18.58
N GLY A 518 9.41 -19.62 -18.09
CA GLY A 518 9.46 -19.93 -16.67
C GLY A 518 10.30 -21.16 -16.37
N SER A 519 9.85 -21.97 -15.40
CA SER A 519 10.44 -23.25 -15.00
C SER A 519 9.41 -24.38 -15.16
N PHE A 520 9.46 -25.06 -16.30
CA PHE A 520 8.55 -26.14 -16.70
C PHE A 520 9.17 -27.02 -17.79
N THR A 521 8.64 -28.23 -17.98
CA THR A 521 9.14 -29.22 -18.95
C THR A 521 8.10 -29.63 -20.01
N SER A 522 6.82 -29.29 -19.83
CA SER A 522 5.82 -29.40 -20.89
C SER A 522 4.76 -28.29 -20.84
N ALA A 523 4.14 -28.02 -21.98
CA ALA A 523 3.03 -27.10 -22.16
C ALA A 523 1.92 -27.81 -22.97
N GLY A 524 0.72 -27.94 -22.42
CA GLY A 524 -0.38 -28.68 -23.05
C GLY A 524 -0.10 -30.17 -23.28
N GLY A 525 0.87 -30.76 -22.59
CA GLY A 525 1.39 -32.11 -22.86
C GLY A 525 2.46 -32.18 -23.95
N VAL A 526 2.73 -31.09 -24.67
CA VAL A 526 3.87 -30.98 -25.60
C VAL A 526 5.14 -30.73 -24.79
N ALA A 527 6.15 -31.58 -24.94
CA ALA A 527 7.44 -31.41 -24.31
C ALA A 527 8.10 -30.10 -24.79
N ALA A 528 8.22 -29.13 -23.89
CA ALA A 528 8.74 -27.79 -24.15
C ALA A 528 9.47 -27.31 -22.89
N ASN A 529 10.78 -27.08 -22.98
CA ASN A 529 11.62 -26.80 -21.82
C ASN A 529 11.73 -25.31 -21.57
N ASN A 530 11.09 -24.84 -20.50
CA ASN A 530 11.16 -23.48 -19.93
C ASN A 530 10.66 -22.32 -20.83
N ILE A 531 10.34 -22.57 -22.11
CA ILE A 531 9.74 -21.62 -23.05
C ILE A 531 8.80 -22.34 -24.03
N ALA A 532 7.58 -21.83 -24.19
CA ALA A 532 6.56 -22.37 -25.10
C ALA A 532 5.70 -21.26 -25.73
N ARG A 533 5.07 -21.58 -26.87
CA ARG A 533 4.20 -20.69 -27.65
C ARG A 533 2.82 -21.31 -27.81
N TRP A 534 1.78 -20.56 -27.47
CA TRP A 534 0.37 -20.84 -27.76
C TRP A 534 -0.07 -20.08 -29.01
N ASP A 535 -0.71 -20.75 -29.95
CA ASP A 535 -1.20 -20.14 -31.21
C ASP A 535 -2.64 -19.59 -31.14
N GLY A 536 -3.35 -19.87 -30.04
CA GLY A 536 -4.79 -19.63 -29.89
C GLY A 536 -5.56 -20.90 -29.51
N ALA A 537 -5.06 -22.07 -29.91
CA ALA A 537 -5.69 -23.38 -29.65
C ALA A 537 -4.71 -24.50 -29.22
N ASN A 538 -3.42 -24.39 -29.54
CA ASN A 538 -2.40 -25.41 -29.26
C ASN A 538 -1.12 -24.82 -28.68
N TRP A 539 -0.44 -25.58 -27.83
CA TRP A 539 0.91 -25.31 -27.36
C TRP A 539 1.96 -25.88 -28.34
N SER A 540 3.08 -25.17 -28.47
CA SER A 540 4.20 -25.51 -29.34
C SER A 540 5.54 -25.16 -28.65
N ALA A 541 6.57 -25.99 -28.85
CA ALA A 541 7.91 -25.74 -28.35
C ALA A 541 8.70 -24.80 -29.28
N LEU A 542 9.70 -24.08 -28.76
CA LEU A 542 10.66 -23.35 -29.58
C LEU A 542 11.88 -24.23 -29.84
N GLY A 543 11.74 -25.12 -30.83
CA GLY A 543 12.68 -26.18 -31.17
C GLY A 543 12.02 -27.56 -31.15
N ALA A 544 12.82 -28.63 -31.24
CA ALA A 544 12.32 -30.00 -31.33
C ALA A 544 13.23 -31.01 -30.62
N GLY A 545 12.67 -32.17 -30.24
CA GLY A 545 13.42 -33.24 -29.56
C GLY A 545 14.04 -32.77 -28.25
N ALA A 546 15.34 -33.01 -28.08
CA ALA A 546 16.12 -32.54 -26.93
C ALA A 546 16.49 -31.03 -26.99
N GLU A 547 16.14 -30.34 -28.08
CA GLU A 547 16.44 -28.91 -28.30
C GLU A 547 15.17 -28.04 -28.28
N ASN A 548 14.13 -28.53 -27.60
CA ASN A 548 12.78 -27.97 -27.47
C ASN A 548 12.66 -26.77 -26.50
N GLY A 549 13.69 -25.93 -26.38
CA GLY A 549 13.70 -24.78 -25.47
C GLY A 549 15.09 -24.49 -24.88
N VAL A 550 15.13 -24.14 -23.58
CA VAL A 550 16.37 -23.76 -22.86
C VAL A 550 16.61 -24.62 -21.61
N ASP A 551 17.85 -24.68 -21.11
CA ASP A 551 18.27 -25.59 -20.03
C ASP A 551 17.90 -25.16 -18.60
N ALA A 552 17.57 -23.89 -18.36
CA ALA A 552 17.08 -23.40 -17.08
C ALA A 552 16.01 -22.29 -17.24
N GLY A 553 15.61 -21.66 -16.14
CA GLY A 553 14.44 -20.78 -16.10
C GLY A 553 14.55 -19.55 -17.01
N VAL A 554 13.48 -19.26 -17.76
CA VAL A 554 13.28 -17.98 -18.46
C VAL A 554 12.56 -17.01 -17.50
N ASN A 555 13.03 -15.76 -17.42
CA ASN A 555 12.49 -14.71 -16.56
C ASN A 555 11.91 -13.53 -17.34
N ALA A 556 12.29 -13.33 -18.61
CA ALA A 556 11.83 -12.24 -19.44
C ALA A 556 11.75 -12.64 -20.92
N ILE A 557 10.81 -12.05 -21.66
CA ILE A 557 10.60 -12.26 -23.09
C ILE A 557 10.32 -10.89 -23.74
N ALA A 558 10.94 -10.61 -24.87
CA ALA A 558 10.69 -9.40 -25.68
C ALA A 558 10.75 -9.73 -27.19
N PHE A 559 10.27 -8.82 -28.02
CA PHE A 559 10.33 -8.94 -29.48
C PHE A 559 11.02 -7.72 -30.11
N ALA A 560 11.71 -7.92 -31.24
CA ALA A 560 12.17 -6.84 -32.10
C ALA A 560 11.20 -6.62 -33.28
N ASN A 561 11.36 -5.51 -34.01
CA ASN A 561 10.58 -5.20 -35.23
C ASN A 561 10.78 -6.22 -36.35
N SER A 562 11.88 -7.00 -36.32
CA SER A 562 12.12 -8.18 -37.16
C SER A 562 11.15 -9.34 -36.88
N GLY A 563 10.40 -9.31 -35.77
CA GLY A 563 9.55 -10.39 -35.28
C GLY A 563 10.32 -11.51 -34.56
N GLU A 564 11.64 -11.38 -34.40
CA GLU A 564 12.47 -12.28 -33.61
C GLU A 564 12.11 -12.21 -32.12
N VAL A 565 12.17 -13.37 -31.44
CA VAL A 565 11.90 -13.49 -30.01
C VAL A 565 13.22 -13.44 -29.25
N TYR A 566 13.34 -12.55 -28.27
CA TYR A 566 14.46 -12.42 -27.36
C TYR A 566 14.03 -12.92 -25.98
N ILE A 567 14.81 -13.82 -25.38
CA ILE A 567 14.52 -14.35 -24.03
C ILE A 567 15.69 -14.12 -23.09
N GLY A 568 15.38 -13.83 -21.83
CA GLY A 568 16.33 -13.61 -20.75
C GLY A 568 16.01 -14.51 -19.56
N GLY A 569 17.01 -15.00 -18.84
CA GLY A 569 16.82 -15.90 -17.70
C GLY A 569 18.11 -16.33 -17.01
N THR A 570 18.09 -17.53 -16.43
CA THR A 570 19.24 -18.16 -15.74
C THR A 570 19.92 -19.28 -16.54
N PHE A 571 19.43 -19.52 -17.77
CA PHE A 571 19.89 -20.59 -18.67
C PHE A 571 21.29 -20.33 -19.27
N ASN A 572 22.01 -21.42 -19.54
CA ASN A 572 23.31 -21.44 -20.21
C ASN A 572 23.25 -22.09 -21.59
N LYS A 573 22.10 -22.62 -21.99
CA LYS A 573 21.90 -23.25 -23.31
C LYS A 573 20.51 -22.99 -23.89
N ALA A 574 20.45 -22.76 -25.19
CA ALA A 574 19.23 -22.64 -25.98
C ALA A 574 19.28 -23.59 -27.19
N GLY A 575 18.50 -24.66 -27.15
CA GLY A 575 18.68 -25.81 -28.03
C GLY A 575 20.09 -26.41 -27.94
N SER A 576 20.80 -26.46 -29.07
CA SER A 576 22.23 -26.81 -29.17
C SER A 576 23.17 -25.67 -28.77
N VAL A 577 22.72 -24.41 -28.75
CA VAL A 577 23.57 -23.22 -28.63
C VAL A 577 23.91 -22.90 -27.17
N ASN A 578 25.20 -22.95 -26.84
CA ASN A 578 25.71 -22.43 -25.56
C ASN A 578 25.58 -20.90 -25.50
N THR A 579 25.07 -20.38 -24.40
CA THR A 579 24.83 -18.94 -24.18
C THR A 579 24.97 -18.58 -22.69
N LYS A 580 24.61 -17.34 -22.34
CA LYS A 580 24.82 -16.75 -21.01
C LYS A 580 23.62 -15.90 -20.60
N GLY A 581 22.54 -16.56 -20.16
CA GLY A 581 21.30 -15.92 -19.67
C GLY A 581 20.47 -15.15 -20.69
N ILE A 582 20.89 -15.06 -21.97
CA ILE A 582 20.15 -14.37 -23.03
C ILE A 582 20.31 -15.08 -24.38
N ALA A 583 19.24 -15.20 -25.16
CA ALA A 583 19.25 -15.79 -26.50
C ALA A 583 18.18 -15.17 -27.39
N LYS A 584 18.30 -15.33 -28.72
CA LYS A 584 17.24 -15.02 -29.67
C LYS A 584 16.81 -16.20 -30.54
N TRP A 585 15.53 -16.23 -30.88
CA TRP A 585 14.88 -17.19 -31.77
C TRP A 585 14.32 -16.46 -33.00
N ASN A 586 14.74 -16.88 -34.19
CA ASN A 586 14.34 -16.27 -35.46
C ASN A 586 13.08 -16.89 -36.09
N GLY A 587 12.44 -17.85 -35.41
CA GLY A 587 11.34 -18.65 -35.94
C GLY A 587 11.70 -20.13 -36.17
N THR A 588 12.98 -20.45 -36.39
CA THR A 588 13.45 -21.82 -36.70
C THR A 588 14.70 -22.25 -35.93
N SER A 589 15.52 -21.33 -35.43
CA SER A 589 16.76 -21.62 -34.72
C SER A 589 17.09 -20.61 -33.62
N TRP A 590 17.76 -21.12 -32.58
CA TRP A 590 18.36 -20.33 -31.50
C TRP A 590 19.71 -19.72 -31.93
N SER A 591 20.06 -18.56 -31.40
CA SER A 591 21.37 -17.92 -31.58
C SER A 591 21.75 -16.99 -30.41
N THR A 592 23.05 -16.74 -30.24
CA THR A 592 23.58 -15.82 -29.21
C THR A 592 23.49 -14.36 -29.65
N LEU A 593 23.50 -13.45 -28.68
CA LEU A 593 23.70 -12.03 -28.90
C LEU A 593 25.21 -11.72 -28.84
N GLY A 594 25.91 -11.97 -29.95
CA GLY A 594 27.37 -11.84 -30.01
C GLY A 594 28.08 -12.75 -28.99
N SER A 595 29.01 -12.18 -28.22
CA SER A 595 29.73 -12.87 -27.12
C SER A 595 28.95 -12.98 -25.80
N GLY A 596 27.69 -12.50 -25.78
CA GLY A 596 26.77 -12.56 -24.64
C GLY A 596 27.14 -11.64 -23.48
N LEU A 597 26.60 -11.96 -22.31
CA LEU A 597 26.87 -11.27 -21.04
C LEU A 597 28.19 -11.73 -20.41
N SER A 598 28.63 -11.06 -19.35
CA SER A 598 29.78 -11.45 -18.53
C SER A 598 29.60 -10.91 -17.10
N GLY A 599 30.13 -11.65 -16.13
CA GLY A 599 30.01 -11.36 -14.69
C GLY A 599 30.13 -12.64 -13.86
N SER A 600 30.20 -12.51 -12.54
CA SER A 600 30.13 -13.63 -11.58
C SER A 600 28.78 -14.35 -11.64
N LEU A 601 27.72 -13.60 -11.96
CA LEU A 601 26.45 -14.09 -12.46
C LEU A 601 26.20 -13.45 -13.83
N GLN A 602 25.35 -14.11 -14.62
CA GLN A 602 24.98 -13.72 -15.98
C GLN A 602 23.45 -13.81 -16.16
N TRP A 603 22.70 -13.53 -15.08
CA TRP A 603 21.25 -13.71 -15.05
C TRP A 603 20.54 -12.48 -15.59
N VAL A 604 19.53 -12.68 -16.44
CA VAL A 604 18.61 -11.64 -16.89
C VAL A 604 17.29 -11.79 -16.13
N TYR A 605 16.73 -10.67 -15.70
CA TYR A 605 15.44 -10.59 -15.02
C TYR A 605 14.41 -9.77 -15.80
N ALA A 606 14.85 -8.73 -16.53
CA ALA A 606 13.98 -7.86 -17.32
C ALA A 606 14.49 -7.68 -18.75
N LEU A 607 13.56 -7.62 -19.69
CA LEU A 607 13.78 -7.19 -21.08
C LEU A 607 12.72 -6.14 -21.43
N ALA A 608 13.15 -5.04 -22.05
CA ALA A 608 12.24 -4.03 -22.62
C ALA A 608 12.66 -3.72 -24.06
N SER A 609 11.70 -3.40 -24.93
CA SER A 609 11.95 -3.21 -26.36
C SER A 609 11.25 -1.96 -26.90
N ASN A 610 11.97 -1.16 -27.69
CA ASN A 610 11.37 -0.15 -28.57
C ASN A 610 11.26 -0.63 -30.03
N GLY A 611 11.46 -1.93 -30.26
CA GLY A 611 11.44 -2.57 -31.57
C GLY A 611 12.80 -2.59 -32.29
N GLU A 612 13.64 -1.56 -32.11
CA GLU A 612 15.00 -1.51 -32.68
C GLU A 612 16.07 -1.91 -31.66
N GLU A 613 15.91 -1.47 -30.41
CA GLU A 613 16.79 -1.74 -29.28
C GLU A 613 16.09 -2.64 -28.25
N ILE A 614 16.78 -3.69 -27.82
CA ILE A 614 16.39 -4.53 -26.69
C ILE A 614 17.23 -4.10 -25.48
N TYR A 615 16.60 -3.48 -24.48
CA TYR A 615 17.21 -3.19 -23.18
C TYR A 615 17.19 -4.44 -22.32
N VAL A 616 18.31 -4.72 -21.65
CA VAL A 616 18.55 -5.94 -20.89
C VAL A 616 18.92 -5.59 -19.46
N GLY A 617 18.10 -6.02 -18.50
CA GLY A 617 18.27 -5.77 -17.07
C GLY A 617 18.47 -7.07 -16.29
N GLY A 618 19.40 -7.08 -15.34
CA GLY A 618 19.63 -8.27 -14.51
C GLY A 618 20.82 -8.15 -13.57
N ARG A 619 21.58 -9.25 -13.48
CA ARG A 619 22.77 -9.38 -12.65
C ARG A 619 23.96 -9.88 -13.49
N PHE A 620 24.66 -8.91 -14.09
CA PHE A 620 25.85 -9.04 -14.92
C PHE A 620 26.66 -7.72 -14.85
N THR A 621 27.94 -7.73 -15.27
CA THR A 621 28.81 -6.54 -15.23
C THR A 621 29.29 -6.05 -16.61
N ALA A 622 29.15 -6.87 -17.66
CA ALA A 622 29.47 -6.49 -19.03
C ALA A 622 28.58 -7.23 -20.05
N ALA A 623 28.42 -6.63 -21.23
CA ALA A 623 27.70 -7.20 -22.36
C ALA A 623 28.48 -6.96 -23.66
N GLY A 624 28.70 -8.00 -24.47
CA GLY A 624 29.51 -7.90 -25.69
C GLY A 624 31.01 -7.62 -25.45
N GLY A 625 31.47 -7.65 -24.20
CA GLY A 625 32.80 -7.16 -23.79
C GLY A 625 32.84 -5.68 -23.38
N ILE A 626 31.71 -4.97 -23.44
CA ILE A 626 31.56 -3.58 -22.98
C ILE A 626 31.13 -3.61 -21.51
N ASN A 627 31.81 -2.86 -20.64
CA ASN A 627 31.39 -2.70 -19.24
C ASN A 627 29.99 -2.09 -19.19
N SER A 628 29.08 -2.73 -18.46
CA SER A 628 27.65 -2.41 -18.44
C SER A 628 27.06 -3.03 -17.17
N ASN A 629 27.11 -2.26 -16.08
CA ASN A 629 26.71 -2.73 -14.76
C ASN A 629 25.18 -2.90 -14.71
N HIS A 630 24.72 -4.15 -14.65
CA HIS A 630 23.32 -4.58 -14.47
C HIS A 630 22.32 -4.17 -15.56
N ILE A 631 22.70 -3.27 -16.46
CA ILE A 631 21.89 -2.82 -17.60
C ILE A 631 22.75 -2.56 -18.85
N ALA A 632 22.27 -3.06 -19.99
CA ALA A 632 22.85 -2.90 -21.32
C ALA A 632 21.74 -2.78 -22.37
N LYS A 633 22.08 -2.44 -23.62
CA LYS A 633 21.16 -2.55 -24.76
C LYS A 633 21.77 -3.25 -25.97
N TRP A 634 20.94 -3.95 -26.72
CA TRP A 634 21.28 -4.66 -27.94
C TRP A 634 20.54 -4.06 -29.14
N HIS A 635 21.28 -3.62 -30.14
CA HIS A 635 20.74 -3.10 -31.39
C HIS A 635 20.43 -4.28 -32.33
N SER A 636 19.14 -4.60 -32.47
CA SER A 636 18.67 -5.78 -33.24
C SER A 636 19.12 -5.77 -34.71
N ALA A 637 19.04 -4.61 -35.37
CA ALA A 637 19.35 -4.45 -36.78
C ALA A 637 20.86 -4.52 -37.12
N THR A 638 21.74 -4.16 -36.18
CA THR A 638 23.21 -4.15 -36.40
C THR A 638 23.93 -5.30 -35.71
N GLY A 639 23.26 -6.03 -34.80
CA GLY A 639 23.87 -7.12 -34.05
C GLY A 639 24.93 -6.66 -33.04
N ALA A 640 24.75 -5.46 -32.46
CA ALA A 640 25.74 -4.81 -31.60
C ALA A 640 25.22 -4.54 -30.18
N TRP A 641 26.11 -4.70 -29.20
CA TRP A 641 25.88 -4.26 -27.81
C TRP A 641 26.28 -2.80 -27.63
N ALA A 642 25.58 -2.10 -26.73
CA ALA A 642 25.97 -0.79 -26.21
C ALA A 642 25.62 -0.68 -24.72
N ALA A 643 26.35 0.16 -23.99
CA ALA A 643 26.09 0.47 -22.59
C ALA A 643 24.91 1.45 -22.43
N VAL A 644 24.23 1.40 -21.29
CA VAL A 644 23.22 2.40 -20.88
C VAL A 644 23.88 3.30 -19.83
N GLY A 645 24.49 4.40 -20.30
CA GLY A 645 25.36 5.24 -19.48
C GLY A 645 26.50 4.44 -18.84
N ALA A 646 26.73 4.65 -17.56
CA ALA A 646 27.68 3.87 -16.74
C ALA A 646 27.03 2.62 -16.07
N GLY A 647 25.80 2.26 -16.45
CA GLY A 647 24.99 1.26 -15.75
C GLY A 647 24.47 1.75 -14.39
N VAL A 648 24.00 0.80 -13.56
CA VAL A 648 23.46 1.06 -12.22
C VAL A 648 24.16 0.23 -11.14
N GLY A 649 24.07 0.69 -9.89
CA GLY A 649 24.42 -0.08 -8.70
C GLY A 649 25.91 -0.39 -8.49
N ASP A 650 26.13 -1.46 -7.73
CA ASP A 650 27.39 -2.10 -7.40
C ASP A 650 27.31 -3.61 -7.71
N ALA A 651 28.39 -4.37 -7.47
CA ALA A 651 28.42 -5.81 -7.78
C ALA A 651 27.38 -6.68 -7.01
N ALA A 652 26.74 -6.15 -5.96
CA ALA A 652 25.66 -6.85 -5.25
C ALA A 652 24.28 -6.60 -5.88
N SER A 653 24.14 -5.52 -6.64
CA SER A 653 22.88 -4.99 -7.17
C SER A 653 22.23 -5.85 -8.26
N SER A 654 20.99 -5.51 -8.64
CA SER A 654 20.35 -6.01 -9.87
C SER A 654 19.26 -5.08 -10.40
N VAL A 655 19.05 -5.11 -11.72
CA VAL A 655 17.85 -4.55 -12.36
C VAL A 655 16.83 -5.66 -12.52
N ASN A 656 15.65 -5.46 -11.93
CA ASN A 656 14.59 -6.47 -11.83
C ASN A 656 13.36 -6.08 -12.66
N ALA A 657 13.14 -4.78 -12.92
CA ALA A 657 12.08 -4.26 -13.77
C ALA A 657 12.61 -3.21 -14.78
N LEU A 658 12.06 -3.23 -16.00
CA LEU A 658 12.34 -2.26 -17.07
C LEU A 658 11.04 -1.93 -17.80
N VAL A 659 10.76 -0.64 -18.05
CA VAL A 659 9.62 -0.21 -18.87
C VAL A 659 9.95 1.07 -19.64
N LEU A 660 9.40 1.20 -20.85
CA LEU A 660 9.63 2.32 -21.78
C LEU A 660 8.36 3.16 -21.93
N ASN A 661 8.49 4.48 -21.97
CA ASN A 661 7.46 5.39 -22.49
C ASN A 661 8.10 6.42 -23.45
N ASN A 662 7.32 7.39 -23.91
CA ASN A 662 7.79 8.46 -24.82
C ASN A 662 8.89 9.35 -24.21
N ASP A 663 9.03 9.40 -22.89
CA ASP A 663 10.02 10.22 -22.19
C ASP A 663 11.33 9.47 -21.91
N GLY A 664 11.41 8.15 -22.15
CA GLY A 664 12.61 7.33 -21.95
C GLY A 664 12.35 5.97 -21.30
N LEU A 665 13.40 5.42 -20.68
CA LEU A 665 13.41 4.14 -19.98
C LEU A 665 13.36 4.35 -18.47
N PHE A 666 12.42 3.69 -17.79
CA PHE A 666 12.40 3.55 -16.34
C PHE A 666 13.03 2.22 -15.94
N VAL A 667 13.83 2.27 -14.88
CA VAL A 667 14.66 1.16 -14.40
C VAL A 667 14.40 0.96 -12.91
N GLY A 668 14.05 -0.26 -12.51
CA GLY A 668 13.73 -0.63 -11.14
C GLY A 668 14.49 -1.87 -10.68
N GLY A 669 14.84 -1.92 -9.40
CA GLY A 669 15.40 -3.12 -8.78
C GLY A 669 16.17 -2.85 -7.48
N LEU A 670 17.01 -3.81 -7.12
CA LEU A 670 17.90 -3.73 -5.96
C LEU A 670 19.16 -2.91 -6.32
N PHE A 671 19.05 -1.58 -6.38
CA PHE A 671 20.21 -0.68 -6.53
C PHE A 671 19.99 0.70 -5.88
N ALA A 672 21.04 1.26 -5.27
CA ALA A 672 20.98 2.62 -4.69
C ALA A 672 21.34 3.74 -5.68
N LYS A 673 22.06 3.42 -6.77
CA LYS A 673 22.68 4.41 -7.67
C LYS A 673 22.46 4.12 -9.15
N ALA A 674 22.44 5.17 -9.98
CA ALA A 674 22.51 5.11 -11.43
C ALA A 674 23.64 6.03 -11.92
N GLY A 675 24.68 5.45 -12.52
CA GLY A 675 25.98 6.12 -12.66
C GLY A 675 26.47 6.72 -11.33
N ALA A 676 26.69 8.04 -11.30
CA ALA A 676 27.11 8.76 -10.09
C ALA A 676 25.94 9.21 -9.18
N LEU A 677 24.69 9.17 -9.67
CA LEU A 677 23.52 9.67 -8.93
C LEU A 677 23.02 8.64 -7.92
N THR A 678 22.61 9.10 -6.73
CA THR A 678 21.77 8.32 -5.81
C THR A 678 20.32 8.44 -6.25
N VAL A 679 19.65 7.30 -6.44
CA VAL A 679 18.32 7.21 -7.09
C VAL A 679 17.30 6.38 -6.30
N ASN A 680 17.74 5.66 -5.26
CA ASN A 680 16.88 4.87 -4.38
C ASN A 680 15.93 3.93 -5.15
N HIS A 681 16.50 2.89 -5.79
CA HIS A 681 15.78 1.76 -6.40
C HIS A 681 14.91 2.06 -7.64
N LEU A 682 14.75 3.33 -8.03
CA LEU A 682 14.01 3.74 -9.22
C LEU A 682 14.71 4.90 -9.94
N ALA A 683 15.16 4.65 -11.18
CA ALA A 683 15.87 5.63 -12.01
C ALA A 683 15.22 5.77 -13.38
N LYS A 684 15.46 6.91 -14.04
CA LYS A 684 15.06 7.16 -15.43
C LYS A 684 16.27 7.48 -16.31
N TRP A 685 16.33 6.89 -17.49
CA TRP A 685 17.29 7.16 -18.56
C TRP A 685 16.58 7.78 -19.77
N ASP A 686 17.00 8.97 -20.21
CA ASP A 686 16.36 9.72 -21.31
C ASP A 686 16.93 9.41 -22.70
N GLY A 687 17.96 8.55 -22.77
CA GLY A 687 18.73 8.27 -23.99
C GLY A 687 20.19 8.75 -23.91
N ASN A 688 20.47 9.74 -23.06
CA ASN A 688 21.78 10.39 -22.91
C ASN A 688 22.27 10.45 -21.45
N GLU A 689 21.38 10.73 -20.50
CA GLU A 689 21.71 10.92 -19.08
C GLU A 689 20.76 10.16 -18.13
N TRP A 690 21.28 9.86 -16.93
CA TRP A 690 20.51 9.33 -15.81
C TRP A 690 19.83 10.47 -15.04
N SER A 691 18.63 10.23 -14.53
CA SER A 691 17.88 11.16 -13.69
C SER A 691 17.21 10.43 -12.52
N VAL A 692 17.06 11.15 -11.41
CA VAL A 692 16.27 10.72 -10.24
C VAL A 692 14.78 10.74 -10.56
N PHE A 693 14.00 9.83 -9.98
CA PHE A 693 12.54 9.81 -10.13
C PHE A 693 11.88 10.05 -8.76
N GLY A 694 11.54 11.31 -8.48
CA GLY A 694 11.19 11.76 -7.13
C GLY A 694 12.33 11.49 -6.14
N SER A 695 12.00 11.13 -4.90
CA SER A 695 12.99 10.61 -3.93
C SER A 695 13.22 9.09 -4.01
N GLY A 696 12.64 8.42 -5.01
CA GLY A 696 12.66 6.98 -5.18
C GLY A 696 11.84 6.21 -4.14
N LEU A 697 12.31 5.00 -3.80
CA LEU A 697 11.64 4.00 -2.99
C LEU A 697 12.50 3.55 -1.81
N GLY A 698 11.88 3.25 -0.67
CA GLY A 698 12.58 2.98 0.60
C GLY A 698 11.93 1.90 1.47
N GLY A 699 12.59 1.59 2.59
CA GLY A 699 12.32 0.42 3.43
C GLY A 699 13.62 -0.25 3.90
N THR A 700 13.52 -1.41 4.56
CA THR A 700 14.68 -2.16 5.09
C THR A 700 15.50 -2.83 3.99
N THR A 701 14.83 -3.45 3.01
CA THR A 701 15.43 -4.03 1.81
C THR A 701 14.51 -3.72 0.62
N PRO A 702 14.56 -2.49 0.07
CA PRO A 702 13.67 -2.11 -1.02
C PRO A 702 14.08 -2.82 -2.31
N ASP A 703 13.09 -3.25 -3.07
CA ASP A 703 13.27 -3.83 -4.40
C ASP A 703 12.05 -3.49 -5.25
N VAL A 704 12.24 -3.35 -6.56
CA VAL A 704 11.21 -3.03 -7.55
C VAL A 704 11.16 -4.17 -8.55
N LEU A 705 10.17 -5.04 -8.37
CA LEU A 705 9.97 -6.24 -9.16
C LEU A 705 9.09 -5.97 -10.39
N ALA A 706 8.25 -4.94 -10.32
CA ALA A 706 7.32 -4.55 -11.37
C ALA A 706 7.41 -3.06 -11.67
N LEU A 707 7.33 -2.69 -12.96
CA LEU A 707 7.14 -1.32 -13.43
C LEU A 707 6.16 -1.30 -14.59
N ALA A 708 5.17 -0.40 -14.55
CA ALA A 708 4.24 -0.17 -15.65
C ALA A 708 4.06 1.32 -15.91
N VAL A 709 3.64 1.66 -17.12
CA VAL A 709 3.34 3.04 -17.54
C VAL A 709 2.02 3.12 -18.28
N PHE A 710 1.30 4.22 -18.12
CA PHE A 710 0.17 4.58 -18.97
C PHE A 710 0.18 6.09 -19.18
N GLU A 711 0.33 6.54 -20.42
CA GLU A 711 0.59 7.96 -20.75
C GLU A 711 1.73 8.53 -19.89
N ASN A 712 1.41 9.45 -18.98
CA ASN A 712 2.37 10.10 -18.06
C ASN A 712 2.38 9.45 -16.66
N HIS A 713 1.56 8.43 -16.41
CA HIS A 713 1.50 7.71 -15.14
C HIS A 713 2.58 6.64 -15.06
N VAL A 714 3.29 6.57 -13.93
CA VAL A 714 4.28 5.54 -13.62
C VAL A 714 3.84 4.77 -12.39
N TYR A 715 3.81 3.44 -12.50
CA TYR A 715 3.46 2.51 -11.43
C TYR A 715 4.66 1.64 -11.09
N ALA A 716 4.92 1.42 -9.80
CA ALA A 716 5.96 0.52 -9.32
C ALA A 716 5.40 -0.50 -8.32
N GLY A 717 5.90 -1.73 -8.38
CA GLY A 717 5.55 -2.82 -7.48
C GLY A 717 6.79 -3.56 -6.98
N GLY A 718 6.75 -4.07 -5.75
CA GLY A 718 7.88 -4.84 -5.19
C GLY A 718 7.89 -4.92 -3.67
N LEU A 719 9.08 -4.77 -3.07
CA LEU A 719 9.34 -5.04 -1.64
C LEU A 719 9.54 -3.79 -0.76
N PHE A 720 9.41 -2.58 -1.31
CA PHE A 720 9.48 -1.32 -0.57
C PHE A 720 8.33 -1.13 0.46
N THR A 721 8.52 -0.16 1.36
CA THR A 721 7.52 0.30 2.35
C THR A 721 7.33 1.82 2.37
N THR A 722 8.17 2.57 1.64
CA THR A 722 7.99 4.01 1.40
C THR A 722 8.21 4.38 -0.07
N ALA A 723 7.54 5.44 -0.51
CA ALA A 723 7.69 6.07 -1.82
C ALA A 723 7.51 7.59 -1.66
N GLY A 724 8.32 8.41 -2.34
CA GLY A 724 8.22 9.87 -2.19
C GLY A 724 8.36 10.35 -0.73
N ASN A 725 9.20 9.66 0.06
CA ASN A 725 9.38 9.82 1.51
C ASN A 725 8.13 9.58 2.39
N LYS A 726 7.05 9.03 1.83
CA LYS A 726 5.77 8.74 2.52
C LYS A 726 5.53 7.22 2.57
N PRO A 727 4.69 6.69 3.47
CA PRO A 727 4.40 5.24 3.52
C PRO A 727 3.72 4.77 2.23
N SER A 728 4.22 3.70 1.61
CA SER A 728 3.68 3.14 0.35
C SER A 728 3.95 1.64 0.33
N PHE A 729 2.91 0.81 0.35
CA PHE A 729 3.08 -0.61 0.66
C PHE A 729 2.98 -1.51 -0.56
N LYS A 730 4.16 -1.96 -1.02
CA LYS A 730 4.40 -2.90 -2.13
C LYS A 730 3.92 -2.42 -3.51
N PHE A 731 3.17 -1.32 -3.55
CA PHE A 731 2.72 -0.58 -4.73
C PHE A 731 2.94 0.92 -4.52
N ALA A 732 3.27 1.64 -5.60
CA ALA A 732 3.43 3.09 -5.64
C ALA A 732 3.01 3.63 -7.01
N HIS A 733 2.47 4.84 -7.03
CA HIS A 733 1.99 5.52 -8.23
C HIS A 733 2.44 6.98 -8.22
N TRP A 734 2.96 7.45 -9.36
CA TRP A 734 3.24 8.85 -9.61
C TRP A 734 2.55 9.30 -10.89
N GLN A 735 1.88 10.44 -10.82
CA GLN A 735 1.44 11.16 -12.01
C GLN A 735 2.63 11.99 -12.52
N GLY A 736 3.00 11.83 -13.78
CA GLY A 736 3.96 12.71 -14.44
C GLY A 736 3.42 14.13 -14.58
N PRO A 737 4.19 15.06 -15.16
CA PRO A 737 3.66 16.37 -15.51
C PRO A 737 2.49 16.20 -16.50
N THR A 738 1.32 16.77 -16.17
CA THR A 738 0.49 17.33 -17.23
C THR A 738 1.35 18.36 -17.95
N THR A 739 1.33 18.36 -19.29
CA THR A 739 2.21 19.16 -20.13
C THR A 739 1.78 20.62 -20.18
N ALA A 740 1.85 21.29 -19.03
CA ALA A 740 2.08 22.72 -18.99
C ALA A 740 3.33 23.02 -19.84
N VAL A 741 3.19 23.89 -20.83
CA VAL A 741 4.31 24.33 -21.67
C VAL A 741 5.21 25.18 -20.79
N GLN A 742 6.19 24.55 -20.13
CA GLN A 742 7.35 25.28 -19.66
C GLN A 742 8.05 25.84 -20.88
N GLU A 743 7.99 27.17 -21.03
CA GLU A 743 8.79 27.91 -21.98
C GLU A 743 10.25 27.63 -21.67
N LYS A 744 10.85 26.71 -22.44
CA LYS A 744 12.21 26.22 -22.21
C LYS A 744 13.16 27.40 -22.30
N GLN A 745 13.70 27.85 -21.16
CA GLN A 745 14.64 28.96 -21.07
C GLN A 745 15.84 28.71 -22.00
N VAL A 746 15.81 29.33 -23.19
CA VAL A 746 16.82 29.12 -24.22
C VAL A 746 18.07 29.91 -23.87
N HIS A 747 18.92 29.32 -23.01
CA HIS A 747 20.32 29.68 -22.93
C HIS A 747 20.89 29.71 -24.35
N HIS A 748 21.56 30.81 -24.72
CA HIS A 748 21.92 31.18 -26.09
C HIS A 748 23.03 30.32 -26.72
N ASN A 749 22.90 29.00 -26.67
CA ASN A 749 23.72 28.06 -27.41
C ASN A 749 23.17 27.93 -28.83
N ARG A 750 24.03 28.31 -29.78
CA ARG A 750 23.81 28.22 -31.23
C ARG A 750 23.30 26.82 -31.64
N PRO A 751 22.30 26.71 -32.54
CA PRO A 751 21.74 25.43 -32.97
C PRO A 751 22.80 24.40 -33.35
N ALA A 752 22.60 23.15 -32.92
CA ALA A 752 23.54 22.06 -33.16
C ALA A 752 23.35 21.39 -34.53
N ASN A 753 22.11 21.37 -35.03
CA ASN A 753 21.69 20.73 -36.27
C ASN A 753 20.87 21.71 -37.12
N PHE A 754 20.60 21.35 -38.39
CA PHE A 754 19.51 21.96 -39.13
C PHE A 754 18.18 21.36 -38.63
N LEU A 755 17.23 22.20 -38.26
CA LEU A 755 15.91 21.79 -37.79
C LEU A 755 14.83 22.57 -38.53
N LEU A 756 13.69 21.92 -38.81
CA LEU A 756 12.44 22.56 -39.21
C LEU A 756 11.42 22.21 -38.12
N GLU A 757 10.94 23.21 -37.38
CA GLU A 757 9.93 23.00 -36.35
C GLU A 757 8.56 22.74 -36.98
N GLN A 758 7.66 22.12 -36.22
CA GLN A 758 6.25 22.06 -36.59
C GLN A 758 5.70 23.49 -36.68
N ASN A 759 5.02 23.81 -37.78
CA ASN A 759 4.40 25.11 -37.97
C ASN A 759 3.30 25.35 -36.91
N TYR A 760 3.18 26.59 -36.41
CA TYR A 760 2.18 26.93 -35.40
C TYR A 760 1.43 28.24 -35.72
N PRO A 761 0.09 28.30 -35.58
CA PRO A 761 -0.81 27.18 -35.29
C PRO A 761 -0.85 26.14 -36.42
N ASN A 762 -1.25 24.90 -36.08
CA ASN A 762 -1.58 23.84 -37.03
C ASN A 762 -2.70 22.95 -36.44
N PRO A 763 -3.90 22.85 -37.04
CA PRO A 763 -4.36 23.56 -38.25
C PRO A 763 -4.27 25.08 -38.12
N PHE A 764 -4.01 25.76 -39.23
CA PHE A 764 -3.70 27.19 -39.24
C PHE A 764 -4.87 28.04 -39.73
N ASN A 765 -5.06 29.24 -39.15
CA ASN A 765 -6.15 30.13 -39.54
C ASN A 765 -5.80 31.61 -39.28
N PRO A 766 -5.67 32.47 -40.32
CA PRO A 766 -5.30 32.15 -41.71
C PRO A 766 -3.79 32.04 -41.89
N THR A 767 -3.01 32.28 -40.84
CA THR A 767 -1.55 32.36 -40.83
C THR A 767 -0.94 31.24 -39.99
N THR A 768 0.28 30.81 -40.34
CA THR A 768 1.12 29.94 -39.51
C THR A 768 2.56 30.45 -39.52
N VAL A 769 3.24 30.36 -38.37
CA VAL A 769 4.67 30.63 -38.26
C VAL A 769 5.42 29.33 -38.47
N ILE A 770 6.35 29.31 -39.40
CA ILE A 770 7.26 28.19 -39.66
C ILE A 770 8.63 28.61 -39.13
N ARG A 771 9.09 27.90 -38.10
CA ARG A 771 10.41 28.10 -37.49
C ARG A 771 11.40 27.07 -38.01
N TYR A 772 12.64 27.50 -38.20
CA TYR A 772 13.72 26.63 -38.63
C TYR A 772 15.06 27.13 -38.08
N GLU A 773 15.96 26.20 -37.77
CA GLU A 773 17.26 26.49 -37.17
C GLU A 773 18.40 26.27 -38.15
N LEU A 774 19.35 27.21 -38.18
CA LEU A 774 20.55 27.14 -38.99
C LEU A 774 21.81 27.09 -38.08
N PRO A 775 22.54 25.96 -38.01
CA PRO A 775 23.74 25.85 -37.18
C PRO A 775 24.90 26.69 -37.74
N LYS A 776 24.93 26.84 -39.08
CA LYS A 776 25.90 27.61 -39.85
C LYS A 776 25.18 28.35 -40.99
N PRO A 777 25.74 29.47 -41.51
CA PRO A 777 25.14 30.18 -42.63
C PRO A 777 25.01 29.27 -43.86
N ALA A 778 23.87 29.31 -44.54
CA ALA A 778 23.52 28.38 -45.63
C ALA A 778 22.56 29.04 -46.65
N GLN A 779 22.49 28.50 -47.87
CA GLN A 779 21.34 28.77 -48.75
C GLN A 779 20.15 27.98 -48.21
N VAL A 780 19.02 28.66 -48.01
CA VAL A 780 17.77 28.10 -47.53
C VAL A 780 16.72 28.28 -48.61
N GLN A 781 16.14 27.19 -49.09
CA GLN A 781 14.89 27.21 -49.85
C GLN A 781 13.80 26.55 -49.00
N LEU A 782 12.80 27.33 -48.59
CA LEU A 782 11.63 26.87 -47.84
C LEU A 782 10.39 27.10 -48.68
N ALA A 783 9.69 26.03 -49.04
CA ALA A 783 8.52 26.08 -49.91
C ALA A 783 7.38 25.17 -49.41
N ILE A 784 6.16 25.65 -49.58
CA ILE A 784 4.92 24.93 -49.28
C ILE A 784 4.51 24.11 -50.50
N TYR A 785 4.11 22.86 -50.25
CA TYR A 785 3.58 21.92 -51.25
C TYR A 785 2.18 21.46 -50.81
N ASN A 786 1.33 21.09 -51.77
CA ASN A 786 0.05 20.44 -51.48
C ASN A 786 0.21 18.91 -51.35
N LEU A 787 -0.88 18.20 -51.02
CA LEU A 787 -0.89 16.74 -50.88
C LEU A 787 -0.56 15.96 -52.18
N LEU A 788 -0.57 16.63 -53.35
CA LEU A 788 -0.16 16.07 -54.64
C LEU A 788 1.33 16.34 -54.96
N GLY A 789 2.07 17.01 -54.08
CA GLY A 789 3.47 17.39 -54.28
C GLY A 789 3.66 18.64 -55.16
N GLU A 790 2.61 19.39 -55.47
CA GLU A 790 2.70 20.61 -56.26
C GLU A 790 3.10 21.81 -55.39
N ARG A 791 4.04 22.64 -55.88
CA ARG A 791 4.57 23.78 -55.11
C ARG A 791 3.58 24.96 -55.07
N VAL A 792 2.97 25.18 -53.90
CA VAL A 792 2.01 26.26 -53.62
C VAL A 792 2.69 27.63 -53.62
N ARG A 793 3.78 27.78 -52.84
CA ARG A 793 4.54 29.03 -52.68
C ARG A 793 5.92 28.77 -52.08
N THR A 794 6.95 29.43 -52.61
CA THR A 794 8.26 29.56 -51.92
C THR A 794 8.19 30.73 -50.95
N LEU A 795 8.64 30.53 -49.71
CA LEU A 795 8.62 31.52 -48.63
C LEU A 795 10.01 32.13 -48.37
N VAL A 796 11.05 31.32 -48.53
CA VAL A 796 12.46 31.73 -48.45
C VAL A 796 13.21 31.08 -49.62
N ASP A 797 14.05 31.83 -50.32
CA ASP A 797 15.10 31.31 -51.20
C ASP A 797 16.31 32.27 -51.15
N ALA A 798 17.07 32.17 -50.06
CA ALA A 798 18.09 33.15 -49.71
C ALA A 798 19.26 32.53 -48.93
N LYS A 799 20.40 33.22 -48.93
CA LYS A 799 21.56 32.85 -48.11
C LYS A 799 21.44 33.49 -46.74
N GLU A 800 21.11 32.69 -45.74
CA GLU A 800 20.77 33.12 -44.38
C GLU A 800 21.94 32.90 -43.40
N SER A 801 22.01 33.75 -42.38
CA SER A 801 22.95 33.64 -41.24
C SER A 801 22.55 32.54 -40.25
N ALA A 802 23.51 32.02 -39.47
CA ALA A 802 23.22 31.04 -38.41
C ALA A 802 22.31 31.62 -37.31
N GLY A 803 21.54 30.75 -36.66
CA GLY A 803 20.57 31.07 -35.60
C GLY A 803 19.18 30.48 -35.87
N VAL A 804 18.25 30.74 -34.96
CA VAL A 804 16.82 30.45 -35.15
C VAL A 804 16.22 31.45 -36.14
N LYS A 805 15.39 30.96 -37.05
CA LYS A 805 14.67 31.73 -38.07
C LYS A 805 13.18 31.46 -37.96
N GLN A 806 12.37 32.43 -38.36
CA GLN A 806 10.93 32.24 -38.48
C GLN A 806 10.38 32.99 -39.69
N VAL A 807 9.50 32.34 -40.46
CA VAL A 807 8.74 32.97 -41.55
C VAL A 807 7.26 32.72 -41.33
N THR A 808 6.44 33.76 -41.47
CA THR A 808 4.98 33.63 -41.40
C THR A 808 4.44 33.35 -42.79
N TRP A 809 3.74 32.23 -42.95
CA TRP A 809 2.88 32.00 -44.11
C TRP A 809 1.46 32.52 -43.83
N ASP A 810 0.82 33.04 -44.87
CA ASP A 810 -0.44 33.79 -44.86
C ASP A 810 -1.61 33.01 -45.47
N GLY A 811 -1.42 31.70 -45.68
CA GLY A 811 -2.39 30.85 -46.36
C GLY A 811 -2.58 31.18 -47.84
N ARG A 812 -1.64 31.89 -48.50
CA ARG A 812 -1.73 32.25 -49.92
C ARG A 812 -0.69 31.56 -50.78
N ASN A 813 -1.08 31.23 -52.01
CA ASN A 813 -0.17 30.73 -53.04
C ASN A 813 0.70 31.83 -53.67
N HIS A 814 1.61 31.46 -54.57
CA HIS A 814 2.49 32.37 -55.30
C HIS A 814 1.78 33.46 -56.14
N ARG A 815 0.45 33.39 -56.33
CA ARG A 815 -0.37 34.40 -57.03
C ARG A 815 -1.21 35.26 -56.06
N GLY A 816 -0.91 35.20 -54.75
CA GLY A 816 -1.60 35.99 -53.72
C GLY A 816 -3.05 35.57 -53.42
N LYS A 817 -3.56 34.49 -54.05
CA LYS A 817 -4.86 33.90 -53.72
C LYS A 817 -4.72 33.01 -52.48
N ARG A 818 -5.72 33.06 -51.58
CA ARG A 818 -5.84 32.10 -50.49
C ARG A 818 -5.96 30.68 -51.04
N VAL A 819 -5.39 29.71 -50.34
CA VAL A 819 -5.65 28.27 -50.50
C VAL A 819 -6.46 27.77 -49.31
N SER A 820 -7.13 26.63 -49.47
CA SER A 820 -7.70 25.89 -48.34
C SER A 820 -6.58 25.34 -47.45
N SER A 821 -6.79 25.42 -46.14
CA SER A 821 -6.03 24.70 -45.11
C SER A 821 -6.33 23.20 -45.15
#